data_AF-A0A417YGQ8-F1
#
_entry.id   AF-A0A417YGQ8-F1
#
_cell.length_a   1.000
_cell.length_b   1.000
_cell.length_c   1.000
_cell.angle_alpha   90.00
_cell.angle_beta   90.00
_cell.angle_gamma   90.00
#
_symmetry.space_group_name_H-M   'P 1'
#
loop_
_entity.id
_entity.type
_entity.pdbx_description
1 polymer ?
#
loop_
_entity_poly.entity_id
_entity_poly.type
_entity_poly.pdbx_seq_one_letter_code
_entity_poly.pdbx_strand_id
1 'polypeptide(L)'
;MNEYRPGLLYDKTTITGEKNMTDGDINTSDLITNEGLIFILDKVTFVEKVFMAESHPWRTKVEFYRDIELNELITYIDPSNANMSITGAFYNVHADKVKAIKILSVSADFTRNITMFDIYGVQEVLDKYLFQDGEEIKKYIDIIGDYIPVIPTMSSNNSPDEYVVKSIQGVQTSSYAYKIFDNDSETSPGYSGGNGVIAISLPEEKRIRSTEISNIGIDNAPDSYILEGSNDEVNWDILFENHELTWNQLEVKKFNFFNDNFYKYYKFTVSRIRTPYTRVASIQIYENKTIKTWQTIGTAPATKEMFDTHGMTDLSIIDNEAIQGLVSDTPELLCWTDDSMTVSEADIIPKMGPSNINEDCTVSASSFSGSGESFGPWRAFDDKNDSTEAWLSNNENAGAWLKVEFTDPKIIRKYVIESRRDTWGGRGAPNSWSFEGSHDNEEWVVLDTQVGHDDWGNFVTRKEFNISNSVFYKYYRILVLSTNGSSAAIGEMELYELSQVSRKVNLTAIPHPQLLLPKENIEVGDIESVKLESTVSDQGVLKIIASGDSGSNWHGLSEVIGYGNLSNLPLVKDIGFTLEEFNVLTKDELSAIFPNGRARFAFYLEQESLTDVVEINSLTINEKQYTMTPSVESLSVMYELLEADKPTLYVSRDDGETWTQVKDDKLTDISSQPEGNKLRVKAVLENGQEIHGLSYAWI
;
A
#
# COMPACT_ATOMS: atom_id res chain seq x y z
N MET A 1 -36.69 -43.77 -26.78
CA MET A 1 -36.92 -44.19 -28.17
C MET A 1 -37.14 -42.93 -29.00
N ASN A 2 -36.60 -42.65 -30.19
CA ASN A 2 -35.49 -43.13 -31.05
C ASN A 2 -35.13 -41.89 -31.94
N GLU A 3 -33.96 -41.65 -32.54
CA GLU A 3 -32.63 -42.28 -32.56
C GLU A 3 -31.58 -41.25 -33.09
N TYR A 4 -30.28 -41.59 -33.08
CA TYR A 4 -29.22 -40.84 -33.79
C TYR A 4 -29.34 -41.01 -35.32
N ARG A 5 -28.99 -39.98 -36.12
CA ARG A 5 -27.98 -40.07 -37.21
C ARG A 5 -27.68 -38.71 -37.89
N PRO A 6 -26.51 -38.53 -38.56
CA PRO A 6 -25.90 -37.21 -38.73
C PRO A 6 -25.67 -36.75 -40.18
N GLY A 7 -25.27 -35.48 -40.30
CA GLY A 7 -24.17 -35.07 -41.18
C GLY A 7 -24.53 -34.34 -42.47
N LEU A 8 -23.93 -33.16 -42.65
CA LEU A 8 -23.45 -32.61 -43.92
C LEU A 8 -22.49 -31.44 -43.63
N LEU A 9 -21.19 -31.63 -43.89
CA LEU A 9 -20.27 -30.51 -44.12
C LEU A 9 -20.65 -29.85 -45.45
N TYR A 10 -20.56 -28.52 -45.53
CA TYR A 10 -20.24 -27.86 -46.79
C TYR A 10 -19.24 -26.70 -46.59
N ASP A 11 -18.58 -26.36 -47.69
CA ASP A 11 -17.23 -25.80 -47.73
C ASP A 11 -17.20 -24.28 -47.88
N LYS A 12 -16.03 -23.68 -47.61
CA LYS A 12 -15.75 -22.25 -47.75
C LYS A 12 -15.88 -21.79 -49.20
N THR A 13 -16.55 -20.66 -49.43
CA THR A 13 -16.29 -19.82 -50.62
C THR A 13 -16.36 -18.34 -50.27
N THR A 14 -15.19 -17.71 -50.19
CA THR A 14 -15.02 -16.26 -50.02
C THR A 14 -15.50 -15.51 -51.26
N ILE A 15 -16.28 -14.44 -51.10
CA ILE A 15 -16.52 -13.45 -52.17
C ILE A 15 -16.09 -12.07 -51.68
N THR A 16 -15.13 -11.50 -52.40
CA THR A 16 -14.59 -10.15 -52.23
C THR A 16 -15.40 -9.12 -53.02
N GLY A 17 -15.75 -7.98 -52.43
CA GLY A 17 -16.31 -6.85 -53.16
C GLY A 17 -16.82 -5.73 -52.26
N GLU A 18 -16.05 -4.65 -52.13
CA GLU A 18 -16.51 -3.41 -51.49
C GLU A 18 -17.58 -2.73 -52.35
N LYS A 19 -18.63 -2.21 -51.68
CA LYS A 19 -19.62 -1.34 -52.30
C LYS A 19 -19.89 -0.16 -51.39
N ASN A 20 -19.30 0.99 -51.71
CA ASN A 20 -19.58 2.24 -51.01
C ASN A 20 -21.06 2.62 -51.19
N MET A 21 -21.79 2.75 -50.08
CA MET A 21 -23.16 3.26 -50.04
C MET A 21 -23.19 4.47 -49.12
N THR A 22 -23.74 5.58 -49.62
CA THR A 22 -23.96 6.81 -48.86
C THR A 22 -25.31 6.78 -48.16
N ASP A 23 -25.43 7.56 -47.09
CA ASP A 23 -26.59 7.63 -46.21
C ASP A 23 -27.90 7.94 -46.99
N GLY A 24 -28.88 7.03 -46.92
CA GLY A 24 -30.20 7.19 -47.55
C GLY A 24 -30.89 5.93 -48.11
N ASP A 25 -30.17 4.87 -48.48
CA ASP A 25 -30.68 3.79 -49.36
C ASP A 25 -30.89 2.40 -48.71
N ILE A 26 -31.08 2.29 -47.39
CA ILE A 26 -31.29 0.99 -46.70
C ILE A 26 -32.77 0.76 -46.35
N ASN A 27 -33.44 -0.09 -47.13
CA ASN A 27 -34.70 -0.72 -46.74
C ASN A 27 -34.43 -1.93 -45.83
N THR A 28 -35.20 -2.08 -44.75
CA THR A 28 -34.96 -3.07 -43.68
C THR A 28 -35.22 -4.54 -44.06
N SER A 29 -35.47 -4.84 -45.34
CA SER A 29 -35.74 -6.19 -45.85
C SER A 29 -34.53 -6.94 -46.40
N ASP A 30 -33.42 -6.26 -46.68
CA ASP A 30 -32.30 -6.84 -47.46
C ASP A 30 -31.13 -7.34 -46.59
N LEU A 31 -31.26 -7.27 -45.25
CA LEU A 31 -30.20 -7.62 -44.28
C LEU A 31 -30.22 -9.08 -43.79
N ILE A 32 -30.98 -9.98 -44.43
CA ILE A 32 -31.02 -11.41 -44.05
C ILE A 32 -30.19 -12.25 -45.02
N THR A 33 -28.94 -12.52 -44.65
CA THR A 33 -28.14 -13.64 -45.17
C THR A 33 -27.55 -14.44 -44.00
N ASN A 34 -27.23 -15.72 -44.23
CA ASN A 34 -26.90 -16.69 -43.18
C ASN A 34 -25.53 -16.51 -42.51
N GLU A 35 -24.78 -15.44 -42.80
CA GLU A 35 -23.44 -15.20 -42.27
C GLU A 35 -23.31 -13.79 -41.64
N GLY A 36 -23.91 -13.63 -40.45
CA GLY A 36 -23.64 -12.53 -39.52
C GLY A 36 -24.32 -11.18 -39.83
N LEU A 37 -25.17 -10.71 -38.90
CA LEU A 37 -25.50 -9.28 -38.84
C LEU A 37 -24.51 -8.55 -37.93
N ILE A 38 -23.87 -7.51 -38.48
CA ILE A 38 -23.23 -6.45 -37.69
C ILE A 38 -24.28 -5.36 -37.49
N PHE A 39 -24.70 -5.12 -36.25
CA PHE A 39 -25.51 -3.96 -35.91
C PHE A 39 -24.61 -2.80 -35.52
N ILE A 40 -24.71 -1.69 -36.24
CA ILE A 40 -24.32 -0.39 -35.73
C ILE A 40 -25.49 0.12 -34.88
N LEU A 41 -25.38 -0.05 -33.55
CA LEU A 41 -26.19 0.75 -32.63
C LEU A 41 -25.59 2.15 -32.63
N ASP A 42 -26.30 3.11 -33.20
CA ASP A 42 -25.87 4.50 -33.21
C ASP A 42 -25.72 4.99 -31.76
N LYS A 43 -24.46 5.28 -31.37
CA LYS A 43 -23.95 5.56 -29.99
C LYS A 43 -23.58 4.38 -29.08
N VAL A 44 -23.52 3.13 -29.57
CA VAL A 44 -22.73 2.06 -28.93
C VAL A 44 -21.84 1.39 -29.97
N THR A 45 -20.66 1.99 -30.18
CA THR A 45 -19.49 1.28 -30.68
C THR A 45 -19.10 0.14 -29.70
N PHE A 46 -18.20 -0.75 -30.11
CA PHE A 46 -17.65 -1.85 -29.30
C PHE A 46 -18.54 -3.10 -29.12
N VAL A 47 -18.81 -3.80 -30.23
CA VAL A 47 -19.08 -5.25 -30.26
C VAL A 47 -18.14 -5.89 -31.27
N GLU A 48 -17.15 -6.67 -30.82
CA GLU A 48 -16.15 -7.27 -31.73
C GLU A 48 -16.45 -8.70 -32.17
N LYS A 49 -17.16 -9.51 -31.36
CA LYS A 49 -17.54 -10.89 -31.72
C LYS A 49 -18.94 -11.26 -31.22
N VAL A 50 -19.66 -11.98 -32.07
CA VAL A 50 -20.97 -12.57 -31.79
C VAL A 50 -20.88 -14.06 -32.04
N PHE A 51 -21.27 -14.88 -31.05
CA PHE A 51 -21.36 -16.33 -31.21
C PHE A 51 -22.81 -16.79 -31.10
N MET A 52 -23.28 -17.50 -32.14
CA MET A 52 -24.52 -18.28 -32.10
C MET A 52 -24.24 -19.60 -31.40
N ALA A 53 -24.95 -19.89 -30.29
CA ALA A 53 -24.80 -21.17 -29.61
C ALA A 53 -25.51 -22.28 -30.41
N GLU A 54 -24.75 -23.29 -30.87
CA GLU A 54 -25.21 -24.34 -31.80
C GLU A 54 -26.39 -25.20 -31.27
N SER A 55 -26.79 -25.07 -29.99
CA SER A 55 -27.86 -25.85 -29.38
C SER A 55 -29.24 -25.16 -29.35
N HIS A 56 -29.34 -23.82 -29.43
CA HIS A 56 -30.62 -23.11 -29.30
C HIS A 56 -30.73 -21.89 -30.24
N PRO A 57 -31.58 -21.92 -31.29
CA PRO A 57 -31.61 -20.91 -32.35
C PRO A 57 -32.23 -19.54 -31.96
N TRP A 58 -32.45 -19.28 -30.67
CA TRP A 58 -33.14 -18.08 -30.16
C TRP A 58 -32.34 -17.34 -29.07
N ARG A 59 -31.08 -17.72 -28.81
CA ARG A 59 -30.23 -17.09 -27.80
C ARG A 59 -28.84 -16.81 -28.37
N THR A 60 -28.54 -15.52 -28.53
CA THR A 60 -27.21 -15.03 -28.91
C THR A 60 -26.44 -14.66 -27.65
N LYS A 61 -25.20 -15.11 -27.51
CA LYS A 61 -24.29 -14.62 -26.46
C LYS A 61 -23.47 -13.46 -27.03
N VAL A 62 -23.53 -12.31 -26.38
CA VAL A 62 -22.65 -11.16 -26.66
C VAL A 62 -21.74 -10.97 -25.45
N GLU A 63 -20.43 -10.88 -25.71
CA GLU A 63 -19.38 -10.61 -24.72
C GLU A 63 -18.80 -9.21 -24.99
N PHE A 64 -18.66 -8.40 -23.94
CA PHE A 64 -18.11 -7.04 -24.05
C PHE A 64 -16.65 -7.02 -23.56
N TYR A 65 -15.79 -6.34 -24.33
CA TYR A 65 -14.33 -6.28 -24.09
C TYR A 65 -13.83 -4.93 -23.56
N ARG A 66 -14.73 -3.98 -23.28
CA ARG A 66 -14.38 -2.74 -22.56
C ARG A 66 -15.22 -2.60 -21.30
N ASP A 67 -14.62 -1.90 -20.34
CA ASP A 67 -15.25 -1.45 -19.12
C ASP A 67 -16.30 -0.37 -19.40
N ILE A 68 -17.41 -0.39 -18.67
CA ILE A 68 -18.46 0.64 -18.73
C ILE A 68 -18.46 1.39 -17.40
N GLU A 69 -18.32 2.72 -17.46
CA GLU A 69 -18.45 3.57 -16.26
C GLU A 69 -19.88 3.50 -15.72
N LEU A 70 -20.03 3.40 -14.39
CA LEU A 70 -21.33 3.24 -13.74
C LEU A 70 -22.32 4.37 -14.11
N ASN A 71 -21.80 5.58 -14.33
CA ASN A 71 -22.57 6.75 -14.71
C ASN A 71 -23.13 6.68 -16.14
N GLU A 72 -22.46 6.00 -17.10
CA GLU A 72 -23.00 5.76 -18.44
C GLU A 72 -24.12 4.72 -18.42
N LEU A 73 -24.07 3.77 -17.50
CA LEU A 73 -25.10 2.74 -17.32
C LEU A 73 -26.39 3.33 -16.73
N ILE A 74 -26.27 4.26 -15.77
CA ILE A 74 -27.41 4.89 -15.09
C ILE A 74 -28.24 5.76 -16.04
N THR A 75 -27.63 6.44 -17.02
CA THR A 75 -28.35 7.24 -18.03
C THR A 75 -29.22 6.40 -18.99
N TYR A 76 -29.00 5.09 -19.09
CA TYR A 76 -29.89 4.18 -19.83
C TYR A 76 -31.10 3.71 -19.01
N ILE A 77 -31.15 4.01 -17.71
CA ILE A 77 -32.26 3.71 -16.79
C ILE A 77 -33.14 4.97 -16.61
N ASP A 78 -33.55 5.59 -17.72
CA ASP A 78 -34.51 6.71 -17.69
C ASP A 78 -35.93 6.18 -17.36
N PRO A 79 -36.57 6.65 -16.27
CA PRO A 79 -37.91 6.22 -15.87
C PRO A 79 -39.03 6.45 -16.91
N SER A 80 -38.77 7.22 -17.97
CA SER A 80 -39.73 7.48 -19.06
C SER A 80 -39.88 6.33 -20.07
N ASN A 81 -38.91 5.41 -20.16
CA ASN A 81 -38.98 4.23 -21.03
C ASN A 81 -39.51 2.99 -20.27
N ALA A 82 -40.83 2.92 -20.11
CA ALA A 82 -41.55 1.89 -19.32
C ALA A 82 -41.43 0.43 -19.82
N ASN A 83 -40.52 0.12 -20.76
CA ASN A 83 -40.35 -1.18 -21.40
C ASN A 83 -38.90 -1.72 -21.31
N MET A 84 -38.01 -1.19 -20.46
CA MET A 84 -36.71 -1.81 -20.19
C MET A 84 -36.57 -2.13 -18.69
N SER A 85 -36.68 -3.41 -18.33
CA SER A 85 -36.34 -3.88 -16.98
C SER A 85 -35.04 -4.68 -16.99
N ILE A 86 -34.03 -4.18 -16.26
CA ILE A 86 -32.79 -4.93 -15.98
C ILE A 86 -33.04 -5.81 -14.74
N THR A 87 -33.77 -6.90 -14.93
CA THR A 87 -34.06 -7.88 -13.87
C THR A 87 -32.92 -8.88 -13.74
N GLY A 88 -31.99 -8.68 -12.80
CA GLY A 88 -31.01 -9.73 -12.48
C GLY A 88 -29.93 -9.46 -11.43
N ALA A 89 -29.15 -8.37 -11.55
CA ALA A 89 -27.76 -8.39 -11.03
C ALA A 89 -27.37 -7.37 -9.93
N PHE A 90 -28.18 -6.37 -9.61
CA PHE A 90 -27.71 -5.16 -8.90
C PHE A 90 -28.07 -5.07 -7.40
N TYR A 91 -28.34 -6.18 -6.71
CA TYR A 91 -28.80 -6.13 -5.31
C TYR A 91 -27.73 -5.79 -4.26
N ASN A 92 -26.42 -5.93 -4.57
CA ASN A 92 -25.31 -5.79 -3.60
C ASN A 92 -24.18 -4.84 -4.04
N VAL A 93 -24.37 -4.04 -5.10
CA VAL A 93 -23.28 -3.21 -5.66
C VAL A 93 -23.13 -1.91 -4.88
N HIS A 94 -22.00 -1.76 -4.17
CA HIS A 94 -21.62 -0.50 -3.51
C HIS A 94 -21.14 0.53 -4.55
N ALA A 95 -22.08 1.32 -5.07
CA ALA A 95 -21.87 2.28 -6.16
C ALA A 95 -20.77 3.33 -5.90
N ASP A 96 -20.41 3.56 -4.64
CA ASP A 96 -19.33 4.44 -4.19
C ASP A 96 -17.92 3.82 -4.34
N LYS A 97 -17.81 2.49 -4.44
CA LYS A 97 -16.54 1.75 -4.53
C LYS A 97 -16.24 1.16 -5.91
N VAL A 98 -17.23 1.06 -6.80
CA VAL A 98 -17.08 0.41 -8.12
C VAL A 98 -16.65 1.40 -9.21
N LYS A 99 -15.46 1.19 -9.78
CA LYS A 99 -14.90 2.03 -10.84
C LYS A 99 -15.54 1.76 -12.20
N ALA A 100 -15.71 0.49 -12.54
CA ALA A 100 -16.41 0.06 -13.75
C ALA A 100 -17.00 -1.34 -13.60
N ILE A 101 -17.90 -1.68 -14.53
CA ILE A 101 -18.55 -2.98 -14.60
C ILE A 101 -18.23 -3.68 -15.92
N LYS A 102 -17.77 -4.92 -15.81
CA LYS A 102 -17.62 -5.83 -16.95
C LYS A 102 -18.85 -6.72 -17.08
N ILE A 103 -19.51 -6.63 -18.23
CA ILE A 103 -20.69 -7.43 -18.58
C ILE A 103 -20.22 -8.75 -19.21
N LEU A 104 -20.40 -9.86 -18.49
CA LEU A 104 -19.89 -11.18 -18.90
C LEU A 104 -20.75 -11.83 -19.99
N SER A 105 -22.07 -11.63 -19.95
CA SER A 105 -22.95 -11.90 -21.10
C SER A 105 -24.30 -11.21 -21.00
N VAL A 106 -24.90 -10.97 -22.15
CA VAL A 106 -26.28 -10.46 -22.29
C VAL A 106 -27.09 -11.41 -23.18
N SER A 107 -28.38 -11.55 -22.87
CA SER A 107 -29.35 -12.21 -23.76
C SER A 107 -30.58 -11.31 -23.99
N ALA A 108 -31.14 -11.38 -25.19
CA ALA A 108 -32.38 -10.70 -25.56
C ALA A 108 -33.34 -11.68 -26.26
N ASP A 109 -34.64 -11.58 -25.98
CA ASP A 109 -35.69 -12.32 -26.67
C ASP A 109 -36.27 -11.45 -27.80
N PHE A 110 -36.02 -11.87 -29.04
CA PHE A 110 -36.43 -11.14 -30.24
C PHE A 110 -37.84 -11.50 -30.75
N THR A 111 -38.60 -12.34 -30.03
CA THR A 111 -39.93 -12.81 -30.48
C THR A 111 -41.07 -11.83 -30.17
N ARG A 112 -40.81 -10.78 -29.39
CA ARG A 112 -41.68 -9.63 -29.16
C ARG A 112 -40.80 -8.37 -29.13
N ASN A 113 -41.40 -7.20 -29.38
CA ASN A 113 -40.70 -5.90 -29.33
C ASN A 113 -39.75 -5.85 -28.13
N ILE A 114 -38.48 -5.46 -28.34
CA ILE A 114 -37.41 -5.55 -27.34
C ILE A 114 -37.86 -4.92 -26.02
N THR A 115 -38.22 -5.74 -25.03
CA THR A 115 -38.71 -5.28 -23.71
C THR A 115 -37.90 -5.79 -22.52
N MET A 116 -36.90 -6.63 -22.72
CA MET A 116 -35.97 -7.08 -21.67
C MET A 116 -34.57 -7.32 -22.25
N PHE A 117 -33.57 -6.84 -21.51
CA PHE A 117 -32.18 -7.25 -21.64
C PHE A 117 -31.81 -7.98 -20.35
N ASP A 118 -31.59 -9.29 -20.44
CA ASP A 118 -31.12 -10.08 -19.31
C ASP A 118 -29.59 -10.04 -19.27
N ILE A 119 -29.02 -9.52 -18.19
CA ILE A 119 -27.58 -9.55 -17.94
C ILE A 119 -27.24 -10.82 -17.14
N TYR A 120 -26.52 -11.74 -17.77
CA TYR A 120 -26.03 -12.97 -17.16
C TYR A 120 -24.54 -12.82 -16.81
N GLY A 121 -24.30 -12.30 -15.61
CA GLY A 121 -22.96 -12.10 -15.05
C GLY A 121 -22.45 -10.67 -15.18
N VAL A 122 -22.19 -10.07 -14.01
CA VAL A 122 -21.54 -8.79 -13.80
C VAL A 122 -20.28 -9.09 -13.00
N GLN A 123 -19.13 -8.61 -13.46
CA GLN A 123 -17.90 -8.60 -12.67
C GLN A 123 -17.55 -7.14 -12.34
N GLU A 124 -17.35 -6.87 -11.05
CA GLU A 124 -16.84 -5.57 -10.60
C GLU A 124 -15.36 -5.45 -10.95
N VAL A 125 -15.00 -4.34 -11.59
CA VAL A 125 -13.60 -4.01 -11.92
C VAL A 125 -13.04 -3.19 -10.76
N LEU A 126 -12.41 -3.91 -9.82
CA LEU A 126 -11.80 -3.35 -8.62
C LEU A 126 -10.29 -3.62 -8.62
N ASP A 127 -9.52 -2.67 -8.10
CA ASP A 127 -8.12 -2.92 -7.77
C ASP A 127 -8.06 -3.96 -6.65
N LYS A 128 -7.19 -4.96 -6.80
CA LYS A 128 -7.03 -6.04 -5.83
C LYS A 128 -5.65 -5.99 -5.20
N TYR A 129 -5.61 -6.01 -3.88
CA TYR A 129 -4.40 -5.80 -3.09
C TYR A 129 -3.97 -7.04 -2.32
N LEU A 130 -2.67 -7.29 -2.28
CA LEU A 130 -2.01 -8.28 -1.44
C LEU A 130 -0.74 -7.64 -0.86
N PHE A 131 -0.18 -8.21 0.21
CA PHE A 131 1.14 -7.81 0.71
C PHE A 131 2.15 -8.92 0.46
N GLN A 132 3.38 -8.55 0.12
CA GLN A 132 4.52 -9.45 0.21
C GLN A 132 5.33 -9.11 1.46
N ASP A 133 5.54 -10.12 2.31
CA ASP A 133 6.26 -10.04 3.57
C ASP A 133 7.43 -11.03 3.53
N GLY A 134 8.54 -10.57 2.96
CA GLY A 134 9.69 -11.42 2.64
C GLY A 134 9.35 -12.39 1.52
N GLU A 135 9.32 -13.69 1.82
CA GLU A 135 8.89 -14.74 0.89
C GLU A 135 7.39 -15.03 0.95
N GLU A 136 6.64 -14.54 1.94
CA GLU A 136 5.21 -14.83 2.10
C GLU A 136 4.32 -13.81 1.38
N ILE A 137 3.28 -14.28 0.67
CA ILE A 137 2.18 -13.44 0.18
C ILE A 137 1.05 -13.50 1.19
N LYS A 138 0.61 -12.35 1.69
CA LYS A 138 -0.35 -12.18 2.78
C LYS A 138 -1.53 -11.30 2.37
N LYS A 139 -2.64 -11.46 3.08
CA LYS A 139 -3.73 -10.48 3.15
C LYS A 139 -4.12 -10.25 4.61
N TYR A 140 -4.71 -9.10 4.90
CA TYR A 140 -5.29 -8.83 6.20
C TYR A 140 -6.76 -9.23 6.20
N ILE A 141 -7.23 -9.85 7.28
CA ILE A 141 -8.61 -10.32 7.41
C ILE A 141 -9.17 -10.09 8.80
N ASP A 142 -10.48 -9.89 8.82
CA ASP A 142 -11.34 -10.07 9.98
C ASP A 142 -11.65 -11.56 10.17
N ILE A 143 -11.24 -12.14 11.29
CA ILE A 143 -11.67 -13.48 11.73
C ILE A 143 -12.66 -13.40 12.89
N ILE A 144 -13.52 -14.42 12.97
CA ILE A 144 -14.55 -14.55 13.99
C ILE A 144 -13.94 -15.12 15.28
N GLY A 145 -13.85 -14.29 16.31
CA GLY A 145 -13.51 -14.69 17.68
C GLY A 145 -14.73 -14.96 18.56
N ASP A 146 -14.48 -14.99 19.88
CA ASP A 146 -15.48 -15.29 20.91
C ASP A 146 -16.70 -14.35 20.89
N TYR A 147 -17.82 -14.84 21.41
CA TYR A 147 -19.06 -14.08 21.55
C TYR A 147 -19.01 -13.10 22.73
N ILE A 148 -19.19 -11.81 22.47
CA ILE A 148 -19.22 -10.74 23.47
C ILE A 148 -20.68 -10.39 23.79
N PRO A 149 -21.09 -10.31 25.08
CA PRO A 149 -22.44 -9.87 25.45
C PRO A 149 -22.63 -8.39 25.13
N VAL A 150 -23.76 -8.05 24.49
CA VAL A 150 -24.03 -6.68 24.00
C VAL A 150 -24.91 -5.88 24.96
N ILE A 151 -25.80 -6.52 25.74
CA ILE A 151 -26.64 -5.80 26.70
C ILE A 151 -25.94 -5.75 28.06
N PRO A 152 -25.60 -4.57 28.60
CA PRO A 152 -25.05 -4.45 29.96
C PRO A 152 -26.13 -4.72 31.02
N THR A 153 -25.73 -4.93 32.27
CA THR A 153 -26.67 -5.05 33.39
C THR A 153 -27.53 -3.80 33.52
N MET A 154 -28.84 -3.93 33.26
CA MET A 154 -29.78 -2.81 33.27
C MET A 154 -30.30 -2.51 34.70
N SER A 155 -30.35 -1.24 35.09
CA SER A 155 -30.91 -0.82 36.39
C SER A 155 -32.31 -0.20 36.29
N SER A 156 -32.70 0.23 35.08
CA SER A 156 -34.05 0.67 34.73
C SER A 156 -34.29 0.50 33.22
N ASN A 157 -35.48 0.82 32.71
CA ASN A 157 -35.76 0.80 31.25
C ASN A 157 -34.88 1.76 30.43
N ASN A 158 -34.17 2.68 31.08
CA ASN A 158 -33.35 3.73 30.48
C ASN A 158 -32.02 3.89 31.22
N SER A 159 -31.44 2.80 31.76
CA SER A 159 -30.14 2.86 32.44
C SER A 159 -29.37 1.55 32.26
N PRO A 160 -28.21 1.55 31.56
CA PRO A 160 -27.50 2.74 31.05
C PRO A 160 -28.27 3.55 30.01
N ASP A 161 -28.12 4.87 30.03
CA ASP A 161 -28.98 5.84 29.34
C ASP A 161 -29.00 5.68 27.80
N GLU A 162 -27.95 5.07 27.25
CA GLU A 162 -27.78 4.71 25.85
C GLU A 162 -28.70 3.54 25.38
N TYR A 163 -29.23 2.77 26.32
CA TYR A 163 -30.08 1.60 26.07
C TYR A 163 -31.52 1.88 26.51
N VAL A 164 -32.47 1.63 25.61
CA VAL A 164 -33.90 1.90 25.86
C VAL A 164 -34.70 0.61 25.72
N VAL A 165 -35.26 0.13 26.83
CA VAL A 165 -36.11 -1.07 26.87
C VAL A 165 -37.59 -0.67 26.85
N LYS A 166 -38.33 -1.20 25.86
CA LYS A 166 -39.77 -0.96 25.67
C LYS A 166 -40.55 -2.25 25.86
N SER A 167 -41.51 -2.25 26.77
CA SER A 167 -42.58 -3.28 26.81
C SER A 167 -43.58 -3.01 25.70
N ILE A 168 -43.69 -3.89 24.72
CA ILE A 168 -44.65 -3.78 23.61
C ILE A 168 -45.96 -4.47 23.96
N GLN A 169 -45.92 -5.69 24.51
CA GLN A 169 -47.12 -6.46 24.83
C GLN A 169 -46.93 -7.35 26.05
N GLY A 170 -47.98 -7.48 26.86
CA GLY A 170 -48.13 -8.55 27.85
C GLY A 170 -47.28 -8.46 29.12
N VAL A 171 -46.38 -7.49 29.28
CA VAL A 171 -45.65 -7.30 30.55
C VAL A 171 -46.62 -6.74 31.62
N GLN A 172 -46.68 -7.36 32.80
CA GLN A 172 -47.61 -6.94 33.88
C GLN A 172 -47.38 -5.49 34.36
N THR A 173 -46.14 -5.03 34.28
CA THR A 173 -45.68 -3.70 34.69
C THR A 173 -44.63 -3.23 33.71
N SER A 174 -45.00 -2.33 32.79
CA SER A 174 -44.10 -1.85 31.73
C SER A 174 -42.83 -1.17 32.27
N SER A 175 -42.88 -0.62 33.48
CA SER A 175 -41.74 -0.06 34.21
C SER A 175 -40.69 -1.09 34.68
N TYR A 176 -40.96 -2.39 34.53
CA TYR A 176 -40.06 -3.49 34.90
C TYR A 176 -39.60 -4.31 33.68
N ALA A 177 -39.75 -3.79 32.45
CA ALA A 177 -39.31 -4.50 31.24
C ALA A 177 -37.79 -4.75 31.23
N TYR A 178 -36.99 -3.86 31.82
CA TYR A 178 -35.55 -4.01 31.98
C TYR A 178 -35.10 -5.23 32.81
N LYS A 179 -35.99 -5.81 33.62
CA LYS A 179 -35.66 -6.90 34.56
C LYS A 179 -35.47 -8.28 33.93
N ILE A 180 -35.42 -8.36 32.60
CA ILE A 180 -34.83 -9.52 31.90
C ILE A 180 -33.37 -9.28 31.51
N PHE A 181 -32.83 -8.10 31.85
CA PHE A 181 -31.47 -7.66 31.53
C PHE A 181 -30.71 -7.16 32.78
N ASP A 182 -31.30 -7.25 33.99
CA ASP A 182 -30.67 -6.85 35.25
C ASP A 182 -29.78 -7.95 35.87
N ASN A 183 -29.67 -9.09 35.19
CA ASN A 183 -28.93 -10.28 35.61
C ASN A 183 -29.35 -10.85 36.98
N ASP A 184 -30.59 -10.57 37.43
CA ASP A 184 -31.14 -11.07 38.69
C ASP A 184 -32.36 -11.98 38.44
N SER A 185 -32.16 -13.28 38.66
CA SER A 185 -33.23 -14.28 38.47
C SER A 185 -34.39 -14.15 39.47
N GLU A 186 -34.28 -13.39 40.55
CA GLU A 186 -35.36 -13.19 41.53
C GLU A 186 -36.33 -12.07 41.11
N THR A 187 -35.85 -11.05 40.38
CA THR A 187 -36.57 -9.79 40.11
C THR A 187 -37.48 -9.84 38.88
N SER A 188 -37.20 -10.75 37.94
CA SER A 188 -37.85 -11.02 36.65
C SER A 188 -39.34 -10.64 36.54
N PRO A 189 -39.75 -9.97 35.44
CA PRO A 189 -41.12 -9.53 35.25
C PRO A 189 -42.05 -10.69 34.92
N GLY A 190 -43.25 -10.67 35.52
CA GLY A 190 -44.35 -11.52 35.08
C GLY A 190 -44.98 -10.99 33.80
N TYR A 191 -45.26 -11.88 32.84
CA TYR A 191 -46.05 -11.54 31.66
C TYR A 191 -47.49 -12.04 31.84
N SER A 192 -48.50 -11.19 31.64
CA SER A 192 -49.93 -11.51 31.72
C SER A 192 -50.58 -11.62 30.35
N GLY A 193 -51.30 -12.71 30.10
CA GLY A 193 -52.08 -12.89 28.86
C GLY A 193 -51.43 -13.81 27.82
N GLY A 194 -50.50 -14.67 28.23
CA GLY A 194 -49.92 -15.73 27.38
C GLY A 194 -48.64 -15.35 26.64
N ASN A 195 -48.61 -14.18 26.00
CA ASN A 195 -47.46 -13.72 25.19
C ASN A 195 -46.83 -12.45 25.77
N GLY A 196 -45.50 -12.40 25.77
CA GLY A 196 -44.70 -11.24 26.14
C GLY A 196 -43.86 -10.75 24.97
N VAL A 197 -43.90 -9.43 24.72
CA VAL A 197 -43.05 -8.79 23.70
C VAL A 197 -42.31 -7.61 24.34
N ILE A 198 -40.99 -7.67 24.33
CA ILE A 198 -40.08 -6.61 24.78
C ILE A 198 -39.14 -6.28 23.63
N ALA A 199 -38.87 -4.99 23.41
CA ALA A 199 -37.81 -4.55 22.51
C ALA A 199 -36.74 -3.75 23.27
N ILE A 200 -35.52 -3.76 22.75
CA ILE A 200 -34.40 -2.93 23.19
C ILE A 200 -33.84 -2.13 22.00
N SER A 201 -33.59 -0.85 22.23
CA SER A 201 -32.74 -0.03 21.35
C SER A 201 -31.31 -0.10 21.86
N LEU A 202 -30.38 -0.35 20.95
CA LEU A 202 -28.95 -0.25 21.18
C LEU A 202 -28.45 1.18 20.86
N PRO A 203 -27.27 1.60 21.36
CA PRO A 203 -26.64 2.87 20.96
C PRO A 203 -26.37 2.95 19.46
N GLU A 204 -25.80 1.89 18.90
CA GLU A 204 -25.39 1.73 17.50
C GLU A 204 -25.96 0.44 16.89
N GLU A 205 -25.88 0.31 15.56
CA GLU A 205 -26.28 -0.91 14.88
C GLU A 205 -25.27 -2.03 15.15
N LYS A 206 -25.75 -3.18 15.66
CA LYS A 206 -24.92 -4.35 15.97
C LYS A 206 -25.32 -5.54 15.12
N ARG A 207 -24.38 -6.43 14.80
CA ARG A 207 -24.63 -7.73 14.14
C ARG A 207 -24.64 -8.85 15.17
N ILE A 208 -25.82 -9.16 15.71
CA ILE A 208 -25.99 -10.24 16.68
C ILE A 208 -26.03 -11.59 15.96
N ARG A 209 -25.33 -12.59 16.51
CA ARG A 209 -25.24 -13.98 15.99
C ARG A 209 -25.42 -15.05 17.08
N SER A 210 -25.70 -14.65 18.32
CA SER A 210 -26.02 -15.57 19.41
C SER A 210 -26.97 -14.91 20.40
N THR A 211 -27.81 -15.73 21.05
CA THR A 211 -28.72 -15.30 22.13
C THR A 211 -28.76 -16.33 23.25
N GLU A 212 -28.92 -15.85 24.48
CA GLU A 212 -29.21 -16.67 25.66
C GLU A 212 -30.56 -16.28 26.25
N ILE A 213 -31.31 -17.27 26.73
CA ILE A 213 -32.56 -17.11 27.45
C ILE A 213 -32.62 -18.09 28.62
N SER A 214 -33.18 -17.66 29.77
CA SER A 214 -33.24 -18.48 30.98
C SER A 214 -34.63 -18.48 31.66
N ASN A 215 -34.89 -19.48 32.49
CA ASN A 215 -36.14 -19.60 33.25
C ASN A 215 -35.93 -19.54 34.78
N ILE A 216 -37.02 -19.40 35.53
CA ILE A 216 -37.01 -19.40 37.02
C ILE A 216 -37.61 -20.69 37.59
N GLY A 217 -38.54 -21.30 36.84
CA GLY A 217 -39.24 -22.50 37.24
C GLY A 217 -39.98 -23.11 36.05
N ILE A 218 -40.16 -24.42 36.09
CA ILE A 218 -40.61 -25.23 34.96
C ILE A 218 -42.06 -24.87 34.57
N ASP A 219 -42.93 -24.61 35.55
CA ASP A 219 -44.34 -24.33 35.27
C ASP A 219 -44.49 -23.13 34.33
N ASN A 220 -43.91 -21.98 34.68
CA ASN A 220 -44.08 -20.70 33.99
C ASN A 220 -42.99 -20.38 32.96
N ALA A 221 -42.20 -21.38 32.53
CA ALA A 221 -41.14 -21.19 31.54
C ALA A 221 -41.71 -20.80 30.15
N PRO A 222 -40.93 -20.08 29.32
CA PRO A 222 -41.31 -19.75 27.95
C PRO A 222 -41.31 -21.01 27.06
N ASP A 223 -42.34 -21.18 26.26
CA ASP A 223 -42.47 -22.33 25.34
C ASP A 223 -41.90 -22.01 23.95
N SER A 224 -42.14 -20.79 23.45
CA SER A 224 -41.48 -20.29 22.25
C SER A 224 -40.64 -19.05 22.55
N TYR A 225 -39.62 -18.83 21.73
CA TYR A 225 -38.78 -17.64 21.74
C TYR A 225 -38.44 -17.25 20.30
N ILE A 226 -38.70 -16.00 19.96
CA ILE A 226 -38.35 -15.40 18.66
C ILE A 226 -37.54 -14.14 18.93
N LEU A 227 -36.42 -14.00 18.22
CA LEU A 227 -35.57 -12.82 18.19
C LEU A 227 -35.66 -12.19 16.80
N GLU A 228 -36.06 -10.93 16.76
CA GLU A 228 -36.24 -10.14 15.55
C GLU A 228 -35.35 -8.89 15.57
N GLY A 229 -34.82 -8.47 14.42
CA GLY A 229 -34.03 -7.26 14.23
C GLY A 229 -34.76 -6.20 13.39
N SER A 230 -34.49 -4.92 13.63
CA SER A 230 -35.03 -3.79 12.85
C SER A 230 -34.13 -2.57 12.90
N ASN A 231 -34.23 -1.69 11.89
CA ASN A 231 -33.62 -0.36 11.85
C ASN A 231 -34.64 0.79 11.84
N ASP A 232 -35.94 0.50 11.82
CA ASP A 232 -37.02 1.51 11.76
C ASP A 232 -38.15 1.29 12.80
N GLU A 233 -38.05 0.25 13.63
CA GLU A 233 -39.08 -0.25 14.57
C GLU A 233 -40.39 -0.72 13.91
N VAL A 234 -40.50 -0.72 12.58
CA VAL A 234 -41.72 -1.06 11.81
C VAL A 234 -41.56 -2.38 11.05
N ASN A 235 -40.48 -2.51 10.30
CA ASN A 235 -40.12 -3.71 9.54
C ASN A 235 -39.16 -4.54 10.41
N TRP A 236 -39.49 -5.81 10.61
CA TRP A 236 -38.77 -6.71 11.53
C TRP A 236 -38.40 -8.01 10.82
N ASP A 237 -37.09 -8.30 10.80
CA ASP A 237 -36.55 -9.54 10.25
C ASP A 237 -36.40 -10.58 11.37
N ILE A 238 -36.90 -11.80 11.15
CA ILE A 238 -36.73 -12.92 12.09
C ILE A 238 -35.28 -13.43 11.98
N LEU A 239 -34.52 -13.32 13.07
CA LEU A 239 -33.11 -13.74 13.14
C LEU A 239 -32.96 -15.13 13.75
N PHE A 240 -33.85 -15.46 14.70
CA PHE A 240 -33.90 -16.76 15.35
C PHE A 240 -35.32 -17.04 15.85
N GLU A 241 -35.81 -18.25 15.66
CA GLU A 241 -37.09 -18.73 16.23
C GLU A 241 -36.96 -20.15 16.78
N ASN A 242 -37.68 -20.42 17.86
CA ASN A 242 -37.78 -21.74 18.47
C ASN A 242 -39.17 -21.94 19.11
N HIS A 243 -39.69 -23.16 19.08
CA HIS A 243 -40.99 -23.57 19.59
C HIS A 243 -40.83 -24.85 20.43
N GLU A 244 -41.73 -25.07 21.40
CA GLU A 244 -41.74 -26.27 22.26
C GLU A 244 -40.48 -26.43 23.15
N LEU A 245 -39.92 -25.30 23.61
CA LEU A 245 -38.78 -25.26 24.53
C LEU A 245 -39.08 -26.02 25.83
N THR A 246 -38.25 -27.02 26.13
CA THR A 246 -38.33 -27.82 27.35
C THR A 246 -37.25 -27.41 28.35
N TRP A 247 -37.60 -27.32 29.64
CA TRP A 247 -36.76 -26.69 30.66
C TRP A 247 -36.62 -27.51 31.93
N ASN A 248 -35.41 -27.51 32.49
CA ASN A 248 -35.17 -27.73 33.92
C ASN A 248 -35.42 -26.42 34.69
N GLN A 249 -35.34 -26.46 36.03
CA GLN A 249 -35.43 -25.25 36.85
C GLN A 249 -34.10 -24.50 36.84
N LEU A 250 -34.13 -23.17 36.62
CA LEU A 250 -32.96 -22.28 36.55
C LEU A 250 -31.97 -22.67 35.43
N GLU A 251 -32.50 -23.16 34.31
CA GLU A 251 -31.70 -23.48 33.13
C GLU A 251 -31.49 -22.24 32.26
N VAL A 252 -30.30 -22.11 31.67
CA VAL A 252 -29.96 -21.13 30.63
C VAL A 252 -29.77 -21.90 29.32
N LYS A 253 -30.38 -21.45 28.24
CA LYS A 253 -30.19 -22.00 26.90
C LYS A 253 -29.53 -20.96 26.00
N LYS A 254 -28.44 -21.36 25.34
CA LYS A 254 -27.72 -20.56 24.34
C LYS A 254 -28.02 -21.08 22.94
N PHE A 255 -28.26 -20.15 22.01
CA PHE A 255 -28.51 -20.44 20.60
C PHE A 255 -27.61 -19.57 19.73
N ASN A 256 -26.80 -20.20 18.89
CA ASN A 256 -26.00 -19.54 17.86
C ASN A 256 -26.76 -19.60 16.54
N PHE A 257 -26.74 -18.53 15.75
CA PHE A 257 -27.46 -18.42 14.48
C PHE A 257 -26.69 -17.56 13.48
N PHE A 258 -27.05 -17.69 12.20
CA PHE A 258 -26.45 -16.90 11.13
C PHE A 258 -27.21 -15.58 10.95
N ASN A 259 -26.48 -14.49 10.85
CA ASN A 259 -27.00 -13.15 10.55
C ASN A 259 -25.87 -12.31 9.97
N ASP A 260 -26.10 -11.69 8.81
CA ASP A 260 -25.16 -10.77 8.17
C ASP A 260 -25.60 -9.30 8.24
N ASN A 261 -26.81 -9.03 8.72
CA ASN A 261 -27.36 -7.69 8.82
C ASN A 261 -27.02 -7.07 10.19
N PHE A 262 -26.84 -5.75 10.18
CA PHE A 262 -26.71 -4.95 11.40
C PHE A 262 -28.07 -4.33 11.73
N TYR A 263 -28.46 -4.37 13.01
CA TYR A 263 -29.72 -3.79 13.48
C TYR A 263 -29.50 -2.93 14.71
N LYS A 264 -30.24 -1.84 14.82
CA LYS A 264 -30.28 -0.96 16.01
C LYS A 264 -31.30 -1.42 17.04
N TYR A 265 -32.39 -2.02 16.59
CA TYR A 265 -33.50 -2.45 17.44
C TYR A 265 -33.63 -3.97 17.43
N TYR A 266 -33.76 -4.56 18.62
CA TYR A 266 -33.97 -5.98 18.81
C TYR A 266 -35.25 -6.24 19.59
N LYS A 267 -36.07 -7.19 19.13
CA LYS A 267 -37.36 -7.52 19.72
C LYS A 267 -37.43 -9.00 20.06
N PHE A 268 -37.90 -9.26 21.27
CA PHE A 268 -37.96 -10.56 21.93
C PHE A 268 -39.43 -10.93 22.14
N THR A 269 -39.89 -11.91 21.38
CA THR A 269 -41.26 -12.44 21.47
C THR A 269 -41.21 -13.79 22.18
N VAL A 270 -41.81 -13.88 23.38
CA VAL A 270 -41.91 -15.11 24.18
C VAL A 270 -43.36 -15.51 24.40
N SER A 271 -43.68 -16.80 24.25
CA SER A 271 -45.03 -17.33 24.47
C SER A 271 -45.03 -18.48 25.49
N ARG A 272 -46.22 -19.00 25.82
CA ARG A 272 -46.37 -20.15 26.72
C ARG A 272 -47.63 -20.97 26.43
N ILE A 273 -47.55 -22.29 26.67
CA ILE A 273 -48.63 -23.24 26.42
C ILE A 273 -49.48 -23.63 27.67
N ARG A 274 -48.98 -23.50 28.92
CA ARG A 274 -49.53 -24.28 30.07
C ARG A 274 -50.37 -23.57 31.16
N THR A 275 -50.13 -22.32 31.53
CA THR A 275 -50.99 -21.52 32.46
C THR A 275 -50.91 -20.02 32.07
N PRO A 276 -51.61 -19.05 32.71
CA PRO A 276 -51.83 -17.71 32.12
C PRO A 276 -50.66 -16.71 32.19
N TYR A 277 -49.49 -17.11 32.72
CA TYR A 277 -48.33 -16.22 32.90
C TYR A 277 -47.01 -16.85 32.43
N THR A 278 -46.23 -16.19 31.56
CA THR A 278 -44.83 -16.62 31.32
C THR A 278 -43.87 -15.85 32.22
N ARG A 279 -42.68 -16.40 32.49
CA ARG A 279 -41.56 -15.74 33.20
C ARG A 279 -40.22 -16.15 32.57
N VAL A 280 -39.43 -15.14 32.23
CA VAL A 280 -38.06 -15.27 31.73
C VAL A 280 -37.14 -14.68 32.80
N ALA A 281 -36.11 -15.41 33.24
CA ALA A 281 -35.17 -14.89 34.23
C ALA A 281 -34.28 -13.82 33.61
N SER A 282 -33.64 -14.15 32.49
CA SER A 282 -32.78 -13.25 31.73
C SER A 282 -32.83 -13.55 30.23
N ILE A 283 -32.51 -12.53 29.44
CA ILE A 283 -32.14 -12.63 28.02
C ILE A 283 -30.80 -11.92 27.82
N GLN A 284 -29.94 -12.46 26.98
CA GLN A 284 -28.73 -11.79 26.51
C GLN A 284 -28.59 -12.02 24.99
N ILE A 285 -27.95 -11.06 24.31
CA ILE A 285 -27.60 -11.16 22.89
C ILE A 285 -26.10 -10.89 22.72
N TYR A 286 -25.49 -11.54 21.73
CA TYR A 286 -24.05 -11.53 21.56
C TYR A 286 -23.68 -11.19 20.11
N GLU A 287 -22.76 -10.24 19.96
CA GLU A 287 -21.97 -10.08 18.74
C GLU A 287 -20.73 -10.97 18.78
N ASN A 288 -20.12 -11.26 17.64
CA ASN A 288 -18.81 -11.90 17.61
C ASN A 288 -17.72 -10.85 17.75
N LYS A 289 -16.69 -11.13 18.54
CA LYS A 289 -15.45 -10.36 18.51
C LYS A 289 -14.82 -10.51 17.14
N THR A 290 -14.72 -9.42 16.38
CA THR A 290 -13.85 -9.36 15.21
C THR A 290 -12.40 -9.29 15.69
N ILE A 291 -11.55 -10.19 15.20
CA ILE A 291 -10.11 -10.16 15.41
C ILE A 291 -9.48 -9.89 14.04
N LYS A 292 -8.72 -8.79 13.91
CA LYS A 292 -7.95 -8.52 12.69
C LYS A 292 -6.62 -9.29 12.73
N THR A 293 -6.21 -9.88 11.60
CA THR A 293 -4.91 -10.57 11.53
C THR A 293 -4.41 -10.77 10.09
N TRP A 294 -3.10 -10.98 9.94
CA TRP A 294 -2.51 -11.39 8.66
C TRP A 294 -2.73 -12.89 8.40
N GLN A 295 -3.22 -13.20 7.21
CA GLN A 295 -3.32 -14.56 6.69
C GLN A 295 -2.32 -14.73 5.54
N THR A 296 -1.40 -15.69 5.68
CA THR A 296 -0.57 -16.16 4.55
C THR A 296 -1.44 -16.89 3.53
N ILE A 297 -1.29 -16.50 2.27
CA ILE A 297 -2.01 -16.97 1.09
C ILE A 297 -1.12 -17.84 0.19
N GLY A 298 0.18 -17.57 0.17
CA GLY A 298 1.15 -18.32 -0.62
C GLY A 298 2.56 -17.79 -0.43
N THR A 299 3.43 -18.09 -1.38
CA THR A 299 4.81 -17.59 -1.44
C THR A 299 5.02 -16.73 -2.67
N ALA A 300 5.98 -15.80 -2.60
CA ALA A 300 6.35 -14.94 -3.71
C ALA A 300 6.92 -15.74 -4.91
N PRO A 301 6.77 -15.24 -6.15
CA PRO A 301 6.02 -14.04 -6.54
C PRO A 301 4.50 -14.29 -6.54
N ALA A 302 3.72 -13.24 -6.25
CA ALA A 302 2.26 -13.32 -6.31
C ALA A 302 1.76 -13.61 -7.74
N THR A 303 0.74 -14.46 -7.88
CA THR A 303 0.13 -14.82 -9.17
C THR A 303 -1.22 -14.13 -9.36
N LYS A 304 -1.68 -13.98 -10.61
CA LYS A 304 -3.03 -13.44 -10.88
C LYS A 304 -4.11 -14.21 -10.12
N GLU A 305 -4.01 -15.53 -10.02
CA GLU A 305 -4.96 -16.37 -9.29
C GLU A 305 -5.05 -16.02 -7.79
N MET A 306 -3.93 -15.63 -7.16
CA MET A 306 -3.92 -15.15 -5.78
C MET A 306 -4.69 -13.84 -5.65
N PHE A 307 -4.49 -12.88 -6.56
CA PHE A 307 -5.30 -11.65 -6.57
C PHE A 307 -6.77 -11.94 -6.85
N ASP A 308 -7.06 -12.76 -7.86
CA ASP A 308 -8.43 -13.08 -8.28
C ASP A 308 -9.24 -13.69 -7.12
N THR A 309 -8.62 -14.60 -6.37
CA THR A 309 -9.26 -15.40 -5.30
C THR A 309 -9.16 -14.77 -3.90
N HIS A 310 -8.09 -14.03 -3.61
CA HIS A 310 -7.75 -13.59 -2.25
C HIS A 310 -7.44 -12.10 -2.12
N GLY A 311 -7.31 -11.36 -3.23
CA GLY A 311 -7.01 -9.94 -3.20
C GLY A 311 -8.04 -9.12 -2.44
N MET A 312 -7.57 -8.27 -1.53
CA MET A 312 -8.37 -7.32 -0.78
C MET A 312 -8.82 -6.18 -1.69
N THR A 313 -10.00 -5.61 -1.47
CA THR A 313 -10.51 -4.45 -2.22
C THR A 313 -10.64 -3.19 -1.36
N ASP A 314 -10.46 -3.34 -0.04
CA ASP A 314 -10.51 -2.24 0.93
C ASP A 314 -9.21 -2.25 1.75
N LEU A 315 -8.45 -1.15 1.66
CA LEU A 315 -7.21 -0.96 2.43
C LEU A 315 -7.44 -0.20 3.75
N SER A 316 -8.64 0.34 4.00
CA SER A 316 -8.93 1.09 5.24
C SER A 316 -8.93 0.20 6.50
N ILE A 317 -8.99 -1.12 6.32
CA ILE A 317 -8.83 -2.09 7.40
C ILE A 317 -7.38 -2.21 7.89
N ILE A 318 -6.40 -1.78 7.07
CA ILE A 318 -4.97 -1.78 7.38
C ILE A 318 -4.65 -0.49 8.15
N ASP A 319 -4.49 -0.65 9.46
CA ASP A 319 -3.99 0.40 10.35
C ASP A 319 -2.48 0.25 10.57
N ASN A 320 -1.87 1.21 11.27
CA ASN A 320 -0.45 1.17 11.59
C ASN A 320 -0.05 -0.09 12.40
N GLU A 321 -0.92 -0.57 13.30
CA GLU A 321 -0.71 -1.80 14.08
C GLU A 321 -0.67 -3.04 13.17
N ALA A 322 -1.55 -3.09 12.16
CA ALA A 322 -1.48 -4.11 11.11
C ALA A 322 -0.12 -4.10 10.39
N ILE A 323 0.37 -2.92 9.96
CA ILE A 323 1.65 -2.79 9.25
C ILE A 323 2.83 -3.26 10.13
N GLN A 324 2.81 -2.94 11.43
CA GLN A 324 3.81 -3.43 12.39
C GLN A 324 3.78 -4.95 12.62
N GLY A 325 2.70 -5.63 12.27
CA GLY A 325 2.58 -7.09 12.32
C GLY A 325 3.28 -7.84 11.19
N LEU A 326 3.87 -7.13 10.22
CA LEU A 326 4.71 -7.69 9.16
C LEU A 326 6.16 -7.90 9.67
N VAL A 327 6.85 -8.90 9.12
CA VAL A 327 8.12 -9.41 9.67
C VAL A 327 9.35 -8.99 8.84
N SER A 328 9.14 -8.66 7.56
CA SER A 328 10.16 -8.17 6.64
C SER A 328 10.57 -6.73 6.97
N ASP A 329 11.87 -6.42 6.81
CA ASP A 329 12.37 -5.04 6.82
C ASP A 329 11.89 -4.24 5.59
N THR A 330 11.44 -4.93 4.54
CA THR A 330 10.88 -4.35 3.30
C THR A 330 9.60 -5.10 2.89
N PRO A 331 8.46 -4.82 3.52
CA PRO A 331 7.17 -5.35 3.08
C PRO A 331 6.65 -4.54 1.89
N GLU A 332 6.07 -5.21 0.89
CA GLU A 332 5.59 -4.57 -0.35
C GLU A 332 4.07 -4.67 -0.45
N LEU A 333 3.38 -3.54 -0.71
CA LEU A 333 1.99 -3.57 -1.16
C LEU A 333 1.97 -3.92 -2.65
N LEU A 334 1.40 -5.08 -2.97
CA LEU A 334 1.18 -5.52 -4.34
C LEU A 334 -0.25 -5.16 -4.77
N CYS A 335 -0.39 -4.68 -6.00
CA CYS A 335 -1.68 -4.34 -6.60
C CYS A 335 -1.84 -5.04 -7.95
N TRP A 336 -3.00 -5.63 -8.18
CA TRP A 336 -3.46 -6.11 -9.48
C TRP A 336 -4.61 -5.24 -9.97
N THR A 337 -4.47 -4.74 -11.20
CA THR A 337 -5.49 -3.98 -11.92
C THR A 337 -5.93 -4.78 -13.14
N ASP A 338 -7.24 -4.91 -13.38
CA ASP A 338 -7.74 -5.52 -14.63
C ASP A 338 -7.70 -4.53 -15.83
N ASP A 339 -7.25 -3.29 -15.62
CA ASP A 339 -6.90 -2.31 -16.66
C ASP A 339 -5.94 -2.90 -17.70
N SER A 340 -6.36 -2.95 -18.96
CA SER A 340 -5.46 -3.30 -20.06
C SER A 340 -4.54 -2.13 -20.39
N MET A 341 -3.23 -2.39 -20.47
CA MET A 341 -2.29 -1.40 -21.01
C MET A 341 -2.66 -1.09 -22.46
N THR A 342 -2.92 0.18 -22.76
CA THR A 342 -3.27 0.64 -24.11
C THR A 342 -2.04 1.17 -24.84
N VAL A 343 -2.03 1.02 -26.17
CA VAL A 343 -1.09 1.79 -27.01
C VAL A 343 -1.59 3.23 -27.04
N SER A 344 -0.68 4.21 -27.02
CA SER A 344 -1.06 5.61 -27.23
C SER A 344 -1.75 5.75 -28.58
N GLU A 345 -2.73 6.64 -28.67
CA GLU A 345 -3.29 7.08 -29.96
C GLU A 345 -2.69 8.43 -30.42
N ALA A 346 -1.61 8.85 -29.77
CA ALA A 346 -0.76 9.96 -30.18
C ALA A 346 0.62 9.43 -30.56
N ASP A 347 1.16 9.96 -31.67
CA ASP A 347 2.57 9.83 -32.01
C ASP A 347 3.42 10.45 -30.89
N ILE A 348 4.50 9.78 -30.53
CA ILE A 348 5.45 10.22 -29.50
C ILE A 348 6.69 10.88 -30.11
N ILE A 349 6.84 10.87 -31.44
CA ILE A 349 7.88 11.65 -32.11
C ILE A 349 7.43 13.12 -32.15
N PRO A 350 8.17 14.05 -31.50
CA PRO A 350 7.87 15.46 -31.64
C PRO A 350 8.23 15.94 -33.05
N LYS A 351 7.44 16.88 -33.58
CA LYS A 351 7.70 17.54 -34.86
C LYS A 351 9.17 17.96 -35.00
N MET A 352 9.88 17.30 -35.91
CA MET A 352 11.30 17.49 -36.14
C MET A 352 11.58 18.69 -37.06
N GLY A 353 12.85 19.11 -37.10
CA GLY A 353 13.34 20.16 -37.97
C GLY A 353 14.77 19.89 -38.45
N PRO A 354 15.37 20.78 -39.27
CA PRO A 354 16.65 20.54 -39.94
C PRO A 354 17.84 20.13 -39.06
N SER A 355 17.81 20.45 -37.75
CA SER A 355 18.81 19.97 -36.79
C SER A 355 18.86 18.44 -36.67
N ASN A 356 17.78 17.74 -37.01
CA ASN A 356 17.51 16.33 -36.68
C ASN A 356 17.49 16.05 -35.16
N ILE A 357 17.45 17.09 -34.32
CA ILE A 357 17.53 17.01 -32.85
C ILE A 357 16.36 17.78 -32.25
N ASN A 358 15.67 17.14 -31.31
CA ASN A 358 14.66 17.68 -30.41
C ASN A 358 15.10 17.37 -28.94
N GLU A 359 14.36 17.82 -27.93
CA GLU A 359 14.63 17.50 -26.52
C GLU A 359 14.37 16.02 -26.18
N ASP A 360 13.35 15.41 -26.78
CA ASP A 360 12.97 14.01 -26.50
C ASP A 360 13.70 12.97 -27.37
N CYS A 361 14.18 13.37 -28.56
CA CYS A 361 14.84 12.45 -29.50
C CYS A 361 15.76 13.10 -30.55
N THR A 362 16.64 12.29 -31.14
CA THR A 362 17.44 12.60 -32.33
C THR A 362 17.12 11.61 -33.44
N VAL A 363 16.99 12.07 -34.69
CA VAL A 363 16.72 11.23 -35.86
C VAL A 363 17.90 11.18 -36.82
N SER A 364 18.06 10.07 -37.54
CA SER A 364 19.16 9.87 -38.50
C SER A 364 18.82 8.81 -39.55
N ALA A 365 19.58 8.75 -40.64
CA ALA A 365 19.41 7.76 -41.70
C ALA A 365 20.74 7.26 -42.25
N SER A 366 20.72 6.15 -42.99
CA SER A 366 21.88 5.59 -43.73
C SER A 366 22.49 6.62 -44.69
N SER A 367 21.63 7.28 -45.45
CA SER A 367 21.96 8.28 -46.45
C SER A 367 20.75 9.17 -46.74
N PHE A 368 20.95 10.26 -47.48
CA PHE A 368 19.86 11.02 -48.09
C PHE A 368 20.29 11.68 -49.39
N SER A 369 19.31 12.00 -50.23
CA SER A 369 19.47 12.64 -51.53
C SER A 369 19.37 14.17 -51.45
N GLY A 370 19.94 14.85 -52.45
CA GLY A 370 19.85 16.31 -52.62
C GLY A 370 20.95 17.13 -51.92
N SER A 371 21.21 18.32 -52.46
CA SER A 371 22.17 19.28 -51.90
C SER A 371 21.50 20.18 -50.86
N GLY A 372 22.03 20.23 -49.63
CA GLY A 372 21.45 21.05 -48.56
C GLY A 372 20.17 20.45 -47.97
N GLU A 373 20.23 19.17 -47.59
CA GLU A 373 19.20 18.50 -46.76
C GLU A 373 17.78 18.49 -47.35
N SER A 374 17.67 18.54 -48.69
CA SER A 374 16.37 18.54 -49.39
C SER A 374 15.53 17.28 -49.16
N PHE A 375 16.13 16.19 -48.67
CA PHE A 375 15.44 14.96 -48.27
C PHE A 375 16.03 14.34 -46.98
N GLY A 376 16.49 15.19 -46.04
CA GLY A 376 17.07 14.75 -44.76
C GLY A 376 16.10 13.95 -43.87
N PRO A 377 16.59 13.18 -42.89
CA PRO A 377 15.77 12.23 -42.12
C PRO A 377 14.68 12.89 -41.28
N TRP A 378 14.89 14.14 -40.81
CA TRP A 378 13.88 14.92 -40.10
C TRP A 378 12.57 15.12 -40.87
N ARG A 379 12.57 15.04 -42.21
CA ARG A 379 11.40 15.25 -43.09
C ARG A 379 10.44 14.06 -43.18
N ALA A 380 10.73 12.99 -42.46
CA ALA A 380 9.79 11.88 -42.25
C ALA A 380 9.18 11.92 -40.84
N PHE A 381 9.32 13.05 -40.15
CA PHE A 381 8.91 13.27 -38.77
C PHE A 381 8.51 14.74 -38.54
N ASP A 382 8.06 15.47 -39.57
CA ASP A 382 7.85 16.94 -39.49
C ASP A 382 6.41 17.41 -39.79
N ASP A 383 5.46 16.49 -39.70
CA ASP A 383 4.02 16.63 -40.02
C ASP A 383 3.74 17.33 -41.38
N LYS A 384 4.61 17.11 -42.37
CA LYS A 384 4.46 17.55 -43.76
C LYS A 384 4.84 16.45 -44.73
N ASN A 385 3.85 15.96 -45.47
CA ASN A 385 4.07 15.07 -46.63
C ASN A 385 3.69 15.79 -47.94
N ASP A 386 4.69 16.26 -48.69
CA ASP A 386 4.59 16.83 -50.05
C ASP A 386 5.77 16.34 -50.90
N SER A 387 5.83 16.69 -52.19
CA SER A 387 6.86 16.21 -53.12
C SER A 387 8.32 16.47 -52.70
N THR A 388 8.61 17.38 -51.77
CA THR A 388 9.95 17.60 -51.16
C THR A 388 10.00 17.38 -49.65
N GLU A 389 8.86 17.06 -49.01
CA GLU A 389 8.77 16.82 -47.58
C GLU A 389 8.62 15.30 -47.40
N ALA A 390 9.79 14.64 -47.34
CA ALA A 390 9.99 13.21 -47.17
C ALA A 390 11.47 12.93 -46.90
N TRP A 391 11.81 11.82 -46.25
CA TRP A 391 13.13 11.23 -46.35
C TRP A 391 13.29 10.46 -47.67
N LEU A 392 14.44 10.58 -48.32
CA LEU A 392 14.80 9.85 -49.56
C LEU A 392 16.28 9.48 -49.53
N SER A 393 16.57 8.19 -49.43
CA SER A 393 17.94 7.62 -49.48
C SER A 393 18.65 7.87 -50.82
N ASN A 394 19.99 7.84 -50.80
CA ASN A 394 20.84 8.13 -51.96
C ASN A 394 21.15 6.88 -52.81
N ASN A 395 20.19 6.47 -53.66
CA ASN A 395 20.29 5.29 -54.52
C ASN A 395 20.49 3.97 -53.76
N GLU A 396 19.92 3.88 -52.54
CA GLU A 396 19.90 2.68 -51.71
C GLU A 396 18.48 2.09 -51.71
N ASN A 397 18.24 1.03 -52.49
CA ASN A 397 16.95 0.34 -52.52
C ASN A 397 16.84 -0.83 -51.52
N ALA A 398 17.96 -1.23 -50.93
CA ALA A 398 18.08 -2.25 -49.89
C ALA A 398 19.24 -1.89 -48.95
N GLY A 399 19.09 -2.11 -47.65
CA GLY A 399 20.05 -1.71 -46.61
C GLY A 399 19.92 -0.24 -46.16
N ALA A 400 19.04 0.54 -46.79
CA ALA A 400 18.70 1.89 -46.34
C ALA A 400 17.96 1.82 -44.99
N TRP A 401 18.28 2.72 -44.06
CA TRP A 401 17.60 2.78 -42.76
C TRP A 401 17.27 4.20 -42.35
N LEU A 402 16.19 4.34 -41.57
CA LEU A 402 15.76 5.56 -40.88
C LEU A 402 15.57 5.20 -39.40
N LYS A 403 16.16 5.99 -38.50
CA LYS A 403 16.33 5.66 -37.07
C LYS A 403 15.97 6.85 -36.17
N VAL A 404 15.30 6.53 -35.06
CA VAL A 404 15.09 7.40 -33.90
C VAL A 404 15.98 6.92 -32.75
N GLU A 405 16.68 7.85 -32.09
CA GLU A 405 17.28 7.68 -30.76
C GLU A 405 16.48 8.54 -29.78
N PHE A 406 15.84 7.92 -28.79
CA PHE A 406 15.17 8.63 -27.71
C PHE A 406 16.16 9.04 -26.61
N THR A 407 15.86 10.13 -25.90
CA THR A 407 16.60 10.53 -24.69
C THR A 407 16.43 9.48 -23.59
N ASP A 408 15.19 9.03 -23.34
CA ASP A 408 14.83 7.94 -22.43
C ASP A 408 14.29 6.71 -23.20
N PRO A 409 14.61 5.46 -22.81
CA PRO A 409 14.08 4.25 -23.46
C PRO A 409 12.55 4.15 -23.46
N LYS A 410 11.98 3.72 -24.59
CA LYS A 410 10.52 3.65 -24.86
C LYS A 410 10.05 2.23 -25.18
N ILE A 411 8.77 1.91 -24.98
CA ILE A 411 8.14 0.66 -25.49
C ILE A 411 7.22 0.99 -26.68
N ILE A 412 7.73 0.97 -27.91
CA ILE A 412 6.91 1.14 -29.10
C ILE A 412 6.06 -0.11 -29.36
N ARG A 413 4.76 0.06 -29.65
CA ARG A 413 3.83 -1.02 -30.02
C ARG A 413 3.00 -0.77 -31.27
N LYS A 414 3.03 0.43 -31.84
CA LYS A 414 2.53 0.69 -33.19
C LYS A 414 3.50 1.63 -33.90
N TYR A 415 3.72 1.38 -35.18
CA TYR A 415 4.41 2.31 -36.07
C TYR A 415 3.59 2.53 -37.34
N VAL A 416 3.75 3.68 -37.96
CA VAL A 416 3.04 4.08 -39.18
C VAL A 416 4.05 4.52 -40.23
N ILE A 417 3.71 4.29 -41.50
CA ILE A 417 4.50 4.76 -42.65
C ILE A 417 3.54 5.39 -43.66
N GLU A 418 3.86 6.59 -44.12
CA GLU A 418 3.29 7.18 -45.33
C GLU A 418 4.25 7.11 -46.52
N SER A 419 3.71 6.88 -47.72
CA SER A 419 4.47 7.13 -48.96
C SER A 419 4.61 8.63 -49.23
N ARG A 420 5.78 9.05 -49.74
CA ARG A 420 6.04 10.42 -50.21
C ARG A 420 5.01 10.88 -51.25
N ARG A 421 4.38 12.04 -51.04
CA ARG A 421 3.34 12.64 -51.89
C ARG A 421 3.87 13.12 -53.25
N ASP A 422 4.25 12.21 -54.13
CA ASP A 422 4.47 12.48 -55.54
C ASP A 422 4.10 11.30 -56.44
N THR A 423 4.31 11.43 -57.75
CA THR A 423 4.05 10.37 -58.74
C THR A 423 5.07 9.22 -58.72
N TRP A 424 6.02 9.25 -57.78
CA TRP A 424 7.04 8.21 -57.55
C TRP A 424 6.92 7.58 -56.16
N GLY A 425 6.03 8.07 -55.29
CA GLY A 425 5.82 7.62 -53.91
C GLY A 425 5.78 6.10 -53.77
N GLY A 426 4.86 5.43 -54.47
CA GLY A 426 4.73 3.97 -54.44
C GLY A 426 5.88 3.16 -55.07
N ARG A 427 6.84 3.82 -55.74
CA ARG A 427 8.10 3.18 -56.15
C ARG A 427 9.17 3.29 -55.07
N GLY A 428 9.25 4.44 -54.40
CA GLY A 428 10.23 4.70 -53.34
C GLY A 428 9.84 4.09 -51.99
N ALA A 429 8.56 3.89 -51.73
CA ALA A 429 8.06 3.32 -50.48
C ALA A 429 8.68 1.93 -50.18
N PRO A 430 8.92 1.59 -48.90
CA PRO A 430 9.40 0.27 -48.51
C PRO A 430 8.47 -0.85 -49.00
N ASN A 431 9.00 -1.80 -49.77
CA ASN A 431 8.25 -3.00 -50.19
C ASN A 431 8.42 -4.13 -49.17
N SER A 432 9.63 -4.29 -48.64
CA SER A 432 9.94 -5.21 -47.55
C SER A 432 10.90 -4.54 -46.58
N TRP A 433 10.73 -4.74 -45.27
CA TRP A 433 11.55 -4.14 -44.21
C TRP A 433 11.47 -4.94 -42.91
N SER A 434 12.45 -4.74 -42.04
CA SER A 434 12.36 -5.05 -40.61
C SER A 434 12.17 -3.75 -39.81
N PHE A 435 11.36 -3.82 -38.75
CA PHE A 435 11.31 -2.79 -37.72
C PHE A 435 11.99 -3.33 -36.46
N GLU A 436 12.96 -2.58 -35.93
CA GLU A 436 13.98 -3.12 -35.02
C GLU A 436 14.22 -2.17 -33.83
N GLY A 437 14.48 -2.75 -32.66
CA GLY A 437 14.85 -2.05 -31.43
C GLY A 437 16.27 -2.39 -30.98
N SER A 438 16.96 -1.44 -30.35
CA SER A 438 18.30 -1.65 -29.78
C SER A 438 18.51 -0.84 -28.48
N HIS A 439 19.35 -1.36 -27.59
CA HIS A 439 19.76 -0.68 -26.34
C HIS A 439 21.03 0.15 -26.54
N ASP A 440 21.90 -0.24 -27.48
CA ASP A 440 23.28 0.25 -27.64
C ASP A 440 23.61 0.76 -29.06
N ASN A 441 22.65 0.66 -29.99
CA ASN A 441 22.78 0.97 -31.42
C ASN A 441 23.74 0.03 -32.20
N GLU A 442 24.29 -1.00 -31.56
CA GLU A 442 25.16 -2.02 -32.18
C GLU A 442 24.41 -3.33 -32.43
N GLU A 443 23.76 -3.88 -31.40
CA GLU A 443 22.96 -5.11 -31.46
C GLU A 443 21.47 -4.79 -31.60
N TRP A 444 20.80 -5.41 -32.58
CA TRP A 444 19.43 -5.06 -32.97
C TRP A 444 18.49 -6.26 -32.91
N VAL A 445 17.36 -6.08 -32.22
CA VAL A 445 16.29 -7.07 -32.09
C VAL A 445 15.19 -6.74 -33.09
N VAL A 446 14.84 -7.69 -33.95
CA VAL A 446 13.71 -7.57 -34.89
C VAL A 446 12.40 -7.65 -34.12
N LEU A 447 11.61 -6.57 -34.15
CA LEU A 447 10.31 -6.45 -33.49
C LEU A 447 9.14 -6.73 -34.46
N ASP A 448 9.36 -6.48 -35.76
CA ASP A 448 8.42 -6.81 -36.84
C ASP A 448 9.17 -7.04 -38.17
N THR A 449 8.54 -7.77 -39.10
CA THR A 449 9.06 -8.04 -40.44
C THR A 449 7.93 -8.03 -41.45
N GLN A 450 7.99 -7.11 -42.39
CA GLN A 450 7.00 -6.92 -43.45
C GLN A 450 7.62 -7.23 -44.81
N VAL A 451 6.87 -7.92 -45.68
CA VAL A 451 7.36 -8.41 -46.97
C VAL A 451 6.29 -8.27 -48.03
N GLY A 452 6.65 -7.73 -49.19
CA GLY A 452 5.81 -7.75 -50.39
C GLY A 452 4.70 -6.70 -50.46
N HIS A 453 4.83 -5.57 -49.75
CA HIS A 453 3.93 -4.43 -49.92
C HIS A 453 4.21 -3.71 -51.26
N ASP A 454 3.57 -4.14 -52.34
CA ASP A 454 3.65 -3.52 -53.67
C ASP A 454 2.46 -2.60 -53.99
N ASP A 455 1.48 -2.56 -53.09
CA ASP A 455 0.19 -1.86 -53.21
C ASP A 455 0.23 -0.37 -52.78
N TRP A 456 1.42 0.22 -52.67
CA TRP A 456 1.58 1.65 -52.41
C TRP A 456 1.07 2.49 -53.59
N GLY A 457 0.12 3.39 -53.33
CA GLY A 457 -0.42 4.30 -54.33
C GLY A 457 0.58 5.34 -54.83
N ASN A 458 0.23 6.00 -55.93
CA ASN A 458 0.82 7.30 -56.26
C ASN A 458 0.31 8.35 -55.26
N PHE A 459 1.11 9.37 -54.98
CA PHE A 459 0.89 10.35 -53.91
C PHE A 459 1.00 9.70 -52.53
N VAL A 460 -0.04 9.75 -51.69
CA VAL A 460 0.01 9.25 -50.30
C VAL A 460 -0.81 7.99 -50.14
N THR A 461 -0.20 6.99 -49.52
CA THR A 461 -0.84 5.85 -48.87
C THR A 461 -0.24 5.78 -47.47
N ARG A 462 -1.08 5.69 -46.44
CA ARG A 462 -0.70 5.54 -45.03
C ARG A 462 -0.97 4.10 -44.60
N LYS A 463 -0.01 3.46 -43.92
CA LYS A 463 -0.14 2.09 -43.40
C LYS A 463 0.29 2.04 -41.95
N GLU A 464 -0.51 1.38 -41.11
CA GLU A 464 -0.24 1.18 -39.68
C GLU A 464 0.12 -0.28 -39.40
N PHE A 465 1.03 -0.49 -38.44
CA PHE A 465 1.55 -1.80 -38.07
C PHE A 465 1.62 -1.93 -36.55
N ASN A 466 0.89 -2.89 -35.98
CA ASN A 466 0.87 -3.19 -34.55
C ASN A 466 1.89 -4.29 -34.22
N ILE A 467 2.72 -4.08 -33.20
CA ILE A 467 3.84 -4.96 -32.84
C ILE A 467 3.75 -5.43 -31.38
N SER A 468 4.09 -6.69 -31.12
CA SER A 468 3.97 -7.32 -29.80
C SER A 468 5.19 -7.11 -28.90
N ASN A 469 5.71 -5.88 -28.85
CA ASN A 469 6.83 -5.53 -27.99
C ASN A 469 6.40 -5.28 -26.53
N SER A 470 7.26 -5.67 -25.58
CA SER A 470 7.13 -5.39 -24.14
C SER A 470 8.45 -5.00 -23.48
N VAL A 471 9.48 -4.72 -24.29
CA VAL A 471 10.84 -4.36 -23.85
C VAL A 471 11.11 -2.90 -24.22
N PHE A 472 11.72 -2.16 -23.30
CA PHE A 472 12.16 -0.79 -23.54
C PHE A 472 13.41 -0.77 -24.43
N TYR A 473 13.44 0.06 -25.46
CA TYR A 473 14.62 0.29 -26.29
C TYR A 473 14.90 1.79 -26.39
N LYS A 474 16.18 2.17 -26.46
CA LYS A 474 16.59 3.57 -26.67
C LYS A 474 16.58 3.92 -28.16
N TYR A 475 16.90 2.93 -29.01
CA TYR A 475 17.01 3.09 -30.44
C TYR A 475 15.93 2.28 -31.15
N TYR A 476 15.28 2.89 -32.14
CA TYR A 476 14.33 2.23 -33.03
C TYR A 476 14.68 2.57 -34.47
N ARG A 477 14.63 1.59 -35.38
CA ARG A 477 14.82 1.83 -36.82
C ARG A 477 13.88 1.01 -37.69
N ILE A 478 13.57 1.56 -38.86
CA ILE A 478 13.16 0.78 -40.01
C ILE A 478 14.39 0.48 -40.87
N LEU A 479 14.63 -0.79 -41.19
CA LEU A 479 15.66 -1.25 -42.10
C LEU A 479 14.98 -1.77 -43.38
N VAL A 480 15.13 -1.03 -44.48
CA VAL A 480 14.49 -1.34 -45.76
C VAL A 480 15.25 -2.45 -46.46
N LEU A 481 14.59 -3.58 -46.69
CA LEU A 481 15.14 -4.76 -47.35
C LEU A 481 14.93 -4.73 -48.87
N SER A 482 13.86 -4.08 -49.34
CA SER A 482 13.62 -3.82 -50.77
C SER A 482 12.64 -2.66 -51.00
N THR A 483 12.72 -2.00 -52.16
CA THR A 483 11.69 -1.11 -52.72
C THR A 483 11.43 -1.40 -54.20
N ASN A 484 10.37 -0.81 -54.76
CA ASN A 484 10.03 -0.88 -56.18
C ASN A 484 10.80 0.14 -57.06
N GLY A 485 11.83 0.77 -56.50
CA GLY A 485 12.61 1.85 -57.10
C GLY A 485 14.11 1.68 -56.90
N SER A 486 14.87 2.75 -57.16
CA SER A 486 16.32 2.82 -56.93
C SER A 486 16.71 3.36 -55.56
N SER A 487 15.75 3.89 -54.79
CA SER A 487 15.93 4.44 -53.44
C SER A 487 14.75 4.00 -52.56
N ALA A 488 14.99 3.91 -51.25
CA ALA A 488 13.97 4.02 -50.22
C ALA A 488 13.54 5.47 -49.98
N ALA A 489 12.25 5.69 -49.82
CA ALA A 489 11.62 6.96 -49.50
C ALA A 489 10.46 6.78 -48.52
N ILE A 490 10.37 7.63 -47.50
CA ILE A 490 9.28 7.64 -46.51
C ILE A 490 8.78 9.08 -46.43
N GLY A 491 7.47 9.28 -46.61
CA GLY A 491 6.83 10.58 -46.50
C GLY A 491 6.72 11.02 -45.05
N GLU A 492 6.13 10.16 -44.21
CA GLU A 492 6.03 10.34 -42.75
C GLU A 492 6.17 9.01 -42.03
N MET A 493 6.61 9.06 -40.78
CA MET A 493 6.76 7.91 -39.90
C MET A 493 6.41 8.28 -38.45
N GLU A 494 5.34 7.70 -37.92
CA GLU A 494 4.85 7.96 -36.55
C GLU A 494 5.13 6.73 -35.66
N LEU A 495 5.51 6.93 -34.39
CA LEU A 495 5.75 5.87 -33.41
C LEU A 495 4.84 6.03 -32.18
N TYR A 496 4.20 4.95 -31.75
CA TYR A 496 3.23 4.96 -30.66
C TYR A 496 3.66 4.02 -29.53
N GLU A 497 3.68 4.53 -28.30
CA GLU A 497 4.17 3.85 -27.09
C GLU A 497 3.06 3.11 -26.34
N LEU A 498 3.41 2.02 -25.65
CA LEU A 498 2.57 1.41 -24.62
C LEU A 498 2.40 2.38 -23.43
N SER A 499 1.24 3.04 -23.37
CA SER A 499 0.90 3.93 -22.27
C SER A 499 0.47 3.12 -21.05
N GLN A 500 1.19 3.28 -19.94
CA GLN A 500 0.76 2.75 -18.65
C GLN A 500 -0.36 3.63 -18.07
N VAL A 501 -1.44 3.02 -17.60
CA VAL A 501 -2.45 3.72 -16.79
C VAL A 501 -1.87 3.98 -15.41
N SER A 502 -1.27 5.15 -15.21
CA SER A 502 -0.63 5.51 -13.94
C SER A 502 -1.68 5.84 -12.85
N ARG A 503 -2.02 4.84 -12.04
CA ARG A 503 -2.83 5.03 -10.82
C ARG A 503 -1.93 5.40 -9.64
N LYS A 504 -2.31 6.42 -8.87
CA LYS A 504 -1.63 6.80 -7.61
C LYS A 504 -2.35 6.19 -6.42
N VAL A 505 -1.63 5.40 -5.62
CA VAL A 505 -2.09 4.97 -4.29
C VAL A 505 -1.49 5.92 -3.26
N ASN A 506 -2.36 6.64 -2.52
CA ASN A 506 -1.92 7.50 -1.43
C ASN A 506 -1.85 6.67 -0.14
N LEU A 507 -0.64 6.20 0.20
CA LEU A 507 -0.34 5.58 1.49
C LEU A 507 0.18 6.66 2.44
N THR A 508 -0.54 6.89 3.54
CA THR A 508 -0.10 7.77 4.63
C THR A 508 0.40 6.90 5.77
N ALA A 509 1.72 6.70 5.86
CA ALA A 509 2.36 6.06 7.01
C ALA A 509 2.93 7.14 7.92
N ILE A 510 2.33 7.31 9.11
CA ILE A 510 2.88 8.18 10.16
C ILE A 510 3.87 7.34 10.98
N PRO A 511 5.14 7.78 11.14
CA PRO A 511 6.11 7.05 11.95
C PRO A 511 5.65 6.90 13.39
N HIS A 512 5.78 5.71 13.95
CA HIS A 512 5.49 5.50 15.38
C HIS A 512 6.45 6.29 16.27
N PRO A 513 6.04 6.59 17.52
CA PRO A 513 6.95 7.12 18.51
C PRO A 513 8.21 6.26 18.64
N GLN A 514 9.38 6.88 18.58
CA GLN A 514 10.68 6.21 18.71
C GLN A 514 11.47 6.75 19.89
N LEU A 515 12.18 5.86 20.58
CA LEU A 515 13.17 6.23 21.60
C LEU A 515 14.58 6.04 21.04
N LEU A 516 15.25 7.14 20.68
CA LEU A 516 16.63 7.12 20.22
C LEU A 516 17.59 7.09 21.41
N LEU A 517 18.54 6.16 21.38
CA LEU A 517 19.56 5.93 22.41
C LEU A 517 20.97 6.02 21.81
N PRO A 518 21.90 6.78 22.42
CA PRO A 518 23.33 6.70 22.14
C PRO A 518 23.83 5.27 22.34
N LYS A 519 24.67 4.82 21.40
CA LYS A 519 25.29 3.48 21.41
C LYS A 519 26.25 3.28 22.58
N GLU A 520 26.97 4.33 22.96
CA GLU A 520 27.93 4.38 24.06
C GLU A 520 27.54 5.49 25.05
N ASN A 521 28.11 5.46 26.25
CA ASN A 521 27.99 6.56 27.22
C ASN A 521 28.82 7.78 26.77
N ILE A 522 28.42 8.97 27.22
CA ILE A 522 29.26 10.17 27.16
C ILE A 522 29.98 10.27 28.51
N GLU A 523 31.31 10.15 28.52
CA GLU A 523 32.13 10.45 29.70
C GLU A 523 32.20 11.98 29.85
N VAL A 524 31.96 12.50 31.07
CA VAL A 524 31.78 13.94 31.33
C VAL A 524 32.43 14.33 32.67
N GLY A 525 33.04 15.51 32.72
CA GLY A 525 33.58 16.11 33.94
C GLY A 525 32.50 16.75 34.84
N ASP A 526 32.89 17.76 35.61
CA ASP A 526 31.94 18.61 36.34
C ASP A 526 31.12 19.44 35.35
N ILE A 527 29.90 18.99 35.05
CA ILE A 527 28.97 19.70 34.16
C ILE A 527 28.56 21.04 34.80
N GLU A 528 28.73 22.12 34.04
CA GLU A 528 28.33 23.48 34.41
C GLU A 528 27.01 23.89 33.72
N SER A 529 26.77 23.41 32.50
CA SER A 529 25.46 23.53 31.80
C SER A 529 25.33 22.52 30.67
N VAL A 530 24.08 22.24 30.26
CA VAL A 530 23.72 21.48 29.07
C VAL A 530 22.82 22.34 28.19
N LYS A 531 22.95 22.24 26.87
CA LYS A 531 22.06 22.89 25.90
C LYS A 531 21.74 21.95 24.75
N LEU A 532 20.46 21.72 24.50
CA LEU A 532 19.91 21.01 23.35
C LEU A 532 19.30 22.03 22.38
N GLU A 533 19.59 21.89 21.09
CA GLU A 533 18.96 22.63 20.00
C GLU A 533 18.22 21.64 19.11
N SER A 534 16.94 21.90 18.82
CA SER A 534 16.06 21.04 18.05
C SER A 534 15.07 21.85 17.21
N THR A 535 14.60 21.29 16.11
CA THR A 535 13.48 21.82 15.32
C THR A 535 12.24 21.02 15.70
N VAL A 536 11.18 21.69 16.16
CA VAL A 536 9.87 21.08 16.41
C VAL A 536 8.81 21.98 15.78
N SER A 537 7.95 21.44 14.91
CA SER A 537 6.84 22.16 14.28
C SER A 537 5.52 21.41 14.36
N ASP A 538 4.43 22.14 14.12
CA ASP A 538 3.05 21.64 14.07
C ASP A 538 2.63 20.85 15.32
N GLN A 539 2.39 19.54 15.24
CA GLN A 539 2.04 18.68 16.40
C GLN A 539 3.16 17.72 16.83
N GLY A 540 4.36 17.88 16.26
CA GLY A 540 5.52 17.06 16.63
C GLY A 540 5.89 17.13 18.12
N VAL A 541 6.22 15.98 18.71
CA VAL A 541 6.57 15.87 20.14
C VAL A 541 8.02 15.39 20.31
N LEU A 542 8.80 16.18 21.07
CA LEU A 542 10.14 15.81 21.56
C LEU A 542 10.13 15.76 23.09
N LYS A 543 10.54 14.63 23.67
CA LYS A 543 10.82 14.51 25.12
C LYS A 543 12.21 13.93 25.38
N ILE A 544 12.85 14.38 26.47
CA ILE A 544 14.21 13.99 26.85
C ILE A 544 14.19 13.29 28.21
N ILE A 545 14.97 12.21 28.36
CA ILE A 545 15.33 11.62 29.66
C ILE A 545 16.84 11.42 29.74
N ALA A 546 17.39 11.42 30.95
CA ALA A 546 18.84 11.37 31.18
C ALA A 546 19.25 10.35 32.26
N SER A 547 20.47 9.83 32.21
CA SER A 547 21.00 8.84 33.14
C SER A 547 22.47 9.11 33.49
N GLY A 548 22.80 9.05 34.78
CA GLY A 548 24.16 9.15 35.32
C GLY A 548 24.81 7.83 35.74
N ASP A 549 24.17 6.70 35.47
CA ASP A 549 24.56 5.36 35.93
C ASP A 549 24.59 4.33 34.78
N SER A 550 24.98 4.79 33.60
CA SER A 550 25.07 4.02 32.35
C SER A 550 23.74 3.47 31.82
N GLY A 551 22.62 4.06 32.24
CA GLY A 551 21.27 3.67 31.85
C GLY A 551 20.57 2.71 32.82
N SER A 552 21.09 2.53 34.04
CA SER A 552 20.46 1.67 35.06
C SER A 552 19.23 2.33 35.68
N ASN A 553 19.25 3.66 35.80
CA ASN A 553 18.11 4.52 36.13
C ASN A 553 18.09 5.72 35.18
N TRP A 554 16.88 6.18 34.84
CA TRP A 554 16.63 7.32 33.98
C TRP A 554 15.79 8.36 34.71
N HIS A 555 16.09 9.62 34.45
CA HIS A 555 15.53 10.79 35.11
C HIS A 555 14.71 11.61 34.11
N GLY A 556 13.48 11.93 34.51
CA GLY A 556 12.61 12.91 33.85
C GLY A 556 12.26 14.06 34.81
N LEU A 557 11.18 14.76 34.51
CA LEU A 557 10.77 16.01 35.19
C LEU A 557 10.50 15.86 36.69
N SER A 558 10.11 14.68 37.17
CA SER A 558 9.70 14.48 38.58
C SER A 558 9.96 13.09 39.16
N GLU A 559 10.39 12.11 38.36
CA GLU A 559 10.56 10.73 38.82
C GLU A 559 11.83 10.06 38.26
N VAL A 560 12.30 9.04 38.98
CA VAL A 560 13.36 8.13 38.56
C VAL A 560 12.71 6.84 38.07
N ILE A 561 12.89 6.51 36.79
CA ILE A 561 12.42 5.25 36.20
C ILE A 561 13.59 4.25 36.06
N GLY A 562 13.39 3.04 36.57
CA GLY A 562 14.37 1.97 36.50
C GLY A 562 14.50 1.35 35.10
N TYR A 563 15.66 0.75 34.83
CA TYR A 563 15.93 0.02 33.59
C TYR A 563 14.90 -1.09 33.32
N GLY A 564 14.27 -1.04 32.15
CA GLY A 564 13.15 -1.88 31.74
C GLY A 564 11.87 -1.09 31.44
N ASN A 565 11.65 0.05 32.11
CA ASN A 565 10.47 0.89 31.84
C ASN A 565 10.56 1.69 30.53
N LEU A 566 11.73 1.75 29.88
CA LEU A 566 11.93 2.43 28.59
C LEU A 566 11.06 1.85 27.45
N SER A 567 10.62 0.59 27.58
CA SER A 567 9.68 -0.03 26.64
C SER A 567 8.27 0.56 26.73
N ASN A 568 7.93 1.26 27.82
CA ASN A 568 6.65 1.95 27.98
C ASN A 568 6.76 3.39 27.45
N LEU A 569 6.68 3.52 26.13
CA LEU A 569 6.77 4.79 25.42
C LEU A 569 5.76 5.86 25.90
N PRO A 570 4.47 5.54 26.22
CA PRO A 570 3.55 6.50 26.84
C PRO A 570 4.05 7.06 28.18
N LEU A 571 4.64 6.22 29.05
CA LEU A 571 5.23 6.67 30.31
C LEU A 571 6.42 7.62 30.06
N VAL A 572 7.27 7.30 29.06
CA VAL A 572 8.40 8.17 28.67
C VAL A 572 7.92 9.52 28.12
N LYS A 573 6.83 9.55 27.33
CA LYS A 573 6.19 10.78 26.83
C LYS A 573 5.71 11.67 27.98
N ASP A 574 5.09 11.08 29.00
CA ASP A 574 4.50 11.78 30.13
C ASP A 574 5.57 12.41 31.04
N ILE A 575 6.53 11.61 31.51
CA ILE A 575 7.53 12.04 32.50
C ILE A 575 8.77 12.74 31.92
N GLY A 576 9.03 12.58 30.62
CA GLY A 576 10.22 13.14 29.98
C GLY A 576 10.21 14.67 29.98
N PHE A 577 11.38 15.28 30.15
CA PHE A 577 11.55 16.73 30.05
C PHE A 577 11.15 17.22 28.65
N THR A 578 10.46 18.35 28.58
CA THR A 578 10.39 19.15 27.34
C THR A 578 11.74 19.82 27.07
N LEU A 579 11.91 20.35 25.85
CA LEU A 579 13.10 21.11 25.46
C LEU A 579 13.36 22.32 26.39
N GLU A 580 12.30 23.05 26.76
CA GLU A 580 12.43 24.24 27.60
C GLU A 580 12.86 23.87 29.02
N GLU A 581 12.24 22.85 29.62
CA GLU A 581 12.57 22.35 30.96
C GLU A 581 14.00 21.80 31.03
N PHE A 582 14.40 21.01 30.04
CA PHE A 582 15.74 20.42 29.99
C PHE A 582 16.84 21.48 29.87
N ASN A 583 16.61 22.54 29.08
CA ASN A 583 17.57 23.61 28.85
C ASN A 583 17.69 24.62 30.02
N VAL A 584 16.87 24.52 31.06
CA VAL A 584 16.94 25.39 32.26
C VAL A 584 17.38 24.66 33.54
N LEU A 585 17.73 23.37 33.45
CA LEU A 585 18.24 22.59 34.58
C LEU A 585 19.45 23.27 35.25
N THR A 586 19.37 23.42 36.57
CA THR A 586 20.43 24.05 37.36
C THR A 586 21.61 23.10 37.57
N LYS A 587 22.77 23.66 37.97
CA LYS A 587 23.95 22.87 38.28
C LYS A 587 23.70 21.80 39.34
N ASP A 588 22.95 22.12 40.39
CA ASP A 588 22.72 21.19 41.50
C ASP A 588 21.81 20.02 41.07
N GLU A 589 20.84 20.28 40.19
CA GLU A 589 19.98 19.25 39.56
C GLU A 589 20.79 18.38 38.60
N LEU A 590 21.62 18.97 37.73
CA LEU A 590 22.52 18.23 36.85
C LEU A 590 23.52 17.37 37.65
N SER A 591 24.03 17.87 38.79
CA SER A 591 24.92 17.11 39.68
C SER A 591 24.21 15.94 40.36
N ALA A 592 22.90 16.04 40.60
CA ALA A 592 22.09 14.94 41.12
C ALA A 592 21.76 13.88 40.07
N ILE A 593 21.61 14.28 38.79
CA ILE A 593 21.36 13.37 37.66
C ILE A 593 22.66 12.66 37.21
N PHE A 594 23.80 13.33 37.25
CA PHE A 594 25.09 12.83 36.75
C PHE A 594 26.20 12.71 37.83
N PRO A 595 25.96 12.05 38.98
CA PRO A 595 26.87 12.09 40.14
C PRO A 595 28.21 11.37 39.92
N ASN A 596 28.37 10.61 38.84
CA ASN A 596 29.53 9.74 38.59
C ASN A 596 30.39 10.16 37.39
N GLY A 597 30.21 11.36 36.83
CA GLY A 597 30.97 11.81 35.65
C GLY A 597 30.64 11.06 34.35
N ARG A 598 29.40 10.56 34.25
CA ARG A 598 28.88 9.88 33.06
C ARG A 598 27.50 10.41 32.75
N ALA A 599 27.21 10.61 31.47
CA ALA A 599 25.92 11.01 30.97
C ALA A 599 25.45 10.10 29.83
N ARG A 600 24.18 9.75 29.86
CA ARG A 600 23.46 9.13 28.75
C ARG A 600 22.11 9.82 28.60
N PHE A 601 21.73 10.13 27.37
CA PHE A 601 20.46 10.77 27.04
C PHE A 601 19.61 9.81 26.21
N ALA A 602 18.29 9.93 26.28
CA ALA A 602 17.40 9.29 25.34
C ALA A 602 16.37 10.30 24.87
N PHE A 603 16.02 10.21 23.59
CA PHE A 603 15.13 11.17 22.93
C PHE A 603 13.92 10.44 22.41
N TYR A 604 12.76 10.80 22.93
CA TYR A 604 11.46 10.38 22.44
C TYR A 604 11.05 11.33 21.31
N LEU A 605 10.77 10.77 20.14
CA LEU A 605 10.32 11.49 18.94
C LEU A 605 8.97 10.92 18.49
N GLU A 606 8.01 11.78 18.21
CA GLU A 606 6.67 11.40 17.73
C GLU A 606 6.12 12.47 16.77
N GLN A 607 5.45 12.01 15.72
CA GLN A 607 4.74 12.83 14.74
C GLN A 607 3.29 12.35 14.67
N GLU A 608 2.34 13.27 14.52
CA GLU A 608 0.91 13.01 14.31
C GLU A 608 0.49 13.26 12.84
N SER A 609 1.33 13.94 12.05
CA SER A 609 1.11 14.32 10.66
C SER A 609 2.38 14.22 9.80
N LEU A 610 2.22 14.06 8.48
CA LEU A 610 3.30 14.15 7.49
C LEU A 610 3.91 15.57 7.37
N THR A 611 3.28 16.58 7.96
CA THR A 611 3.81 17.97 8.01
C THR A 611 4.64 18.25 9.25
N ASP A 612 4.55 17.41 10.28
CA ASP A 612 5.31 17.60 11.52
C ASP A 612 6.80 17.39 11.27
N VAL A 613 7.64 18.26 11.83
CA VAL A 613 9.10 18.10 11.83
C VAL A 613 9.56 17.97 13.27
N VAL A 614 10.33 16.93 13.57
CA VAL A 614 10.97 16.71 14.87
C VAL A 614 12.42 16.30 14.66
N GLU A 615 13.35 17.23 14.82
CA GLU A 615 14.78 17.05 14.53
C GLU A 615 15.64 17.48 15.73
N ILE A 616 16.69 16.71 16.01
CA ILE A 616 17.72 17.07 17.00
C ILE A 616 18.91 17.63 16.25
N ASN A 617 19.18 18.93 16.41
CA ASN A 617 20.20 19.65 15.63
C ASN A 617 21.57 19.62 16.32
N SER A 618 21.62 19.86 17.63
CA SER A 618 22.86 19.80 18.40
C SER A 618 22.61 19.55 19.89
N LEU A 619 23.55 18.86 20.56
CA LEU A 619 23.64 18.76 22.02
C LEU A 619 25.03 19.26 22.44
N THR A 620 25.06 20.27 23.30
CA THR A 620 26.28 20.86 23.86
C THR A 620 26.33 20.64 25.36
N ILE A 621 27.46 20.18 25.87
CA ILE A 621 27.74 20.01 27.31
C ILE A 621 28.94 20.89 27.64
N ASN A 622 28.78 21.81 28.59
CA ASN A 622 29.85 22.68 29.06
C ASN A 622 30.39 22.15 30.39
N GLU A 623 31.68 21.83 30.43
CA GLU A 623 32.38 21.40 31.64
C GLU A 623 33.17 22.53 32.28
N LYS A 624 33.24 22.52 33.61
CA LYS A 624 33.99 23.50 34.38
C LYS A 624 35.50 23.33 34.18
N GLN A 625 36.12 24.25 33.45
CA GLN A 625 37.58 24.32 33.29
C GLN A 625 38.27 24.72 34.61
N TYR A 626 38.99 23.78 35.23
CA TYR A 626 39.75 24.04 36.47
C TYR A 626 41.05 24.82 36.22
N THR A 627 40.99 26.15 36.29
CA THR A 627 42.16 27.04 36.24
C THR A 627 42.69 27.38 37.64
N MET A 628 43.35 26.43 38.30
CA MET A 628 44.06 26.71 39.57
C MET A 628 45.54 26.32 39.52
N THR A 629 46.41 27.33 39.57
CA THR A 629 47.81 27.19 39.98
C THR A 629 47.83 26.93 41.49
N PRO A 630 48.46 25.85 42.00
CA PRO A 630 48.47 25.57 43.42
C PRO A 630 49.43 26.50 44.18
N SER A 631 48.95 27.05 45.30
CA SER A 631 49.77 27.73 46.31
C SER A 631 49.58 27.06 47.68
N VAL A 632 50.68 26.67 48.33
CA VAL A 632 50.65 26.00 49.64
C VAL A 632 50.69 27.07 50.74
N GLU A 633 49.59 27.22 51.48
CA GLU A 633 49.46 28.29 52.49
C GLU A 633 49.85 27.84 53.91
N SER A 634 49.65 26.56 54.25
CA SER A 634 50.34 25.87 55.36
C SER A 634 50.24 24.36 55.23
N LEU A 635 51.13 23.62 55.91
CA LEU A 635 51.03 22.17 56.07
C LEU A 635 51.15 21.84 57.56
N SER A 636 50.18 21.10 58.10
CA SER A 636 50.19 20.63 59.49
C SER A 636 49.71 19.18 59.50
N VAL A 637 50.40 18.30 60.25
CA VAL A 637 50.21 16.85 60.19
C VAL A 637 50.06 16.27 61.59
N MET A 638 48.99 15.50 61.76
CA MET A 638 48.76 14.46 62.79
C MET A 638 48.09 13.30 62.00
N TYR A 639 48.36 12.01 62.20
CA TYR A 639 48.66 11.29 63.45
C TYR A 639 49.76 10.21 63.27
N GLU A 640 49.89 9.33 64.27
CA GLU A 640 51.07 8.53 64.61
C GLU A 640 51.45 7.38 63.63
N LEU A 641 52.75 7.33 63.31
CA LEU A 641 53.59 6.15 63.06
C LEU A 641 53.02 4.96 62.25
N LEU A 642 53.24 5.01 60.93
CA LEU A 642 53.74 3.88 60.15
C LEU A 642 54.88 4.43 59.26
N GLU A 643 56.06 3.80 59.30
CA GLU A 643 57.20 4.22 58.47
C GLU A 643 56.93 3.90 56.99
N ALA A 644 57.14 4.88 56.11
CA ALA A 644 57.07 4.67 54.66
C ALA A 644 58.47 4.36 54.14
N ASP A 645 58.65 3.18 53.53
CA ASP A 645 59.94 2.77 52.98
C ASP A 645 60.36 3.69 51.81
N LYS A 646 61.63 4.11 51.83
CA LYS A 646 62.15 5.11 50.90
C LYS A 646 62.39 4.51 49.50
N PRO A 647 62.12 5.27 48.42
CA PRO A 647 62.38 4.81 47.06
C PRO A 647 63.89 4.60 46.82
N THR A 648 64.21 3.63 45.98
CA THR A 648 65.60 3.30 45.67
C THR A 648 66.11 4.14 44.49
N LEU A 649 67.19 4.89 44.70
CA LEU A 649 67.74 5.82 43.72
C LEU A 649 68.88 5.21 42.89
N TYR A 650 69.01 5.61 41.63
CA TYR A 650 70.06 5.20 40.69
C TYR A 650 70.56 6.38 39.85
N VAL A 651 71.80 6.28 39.36
CA VAL A 651 72.45 7.24 38.44
C VAL A 651 73.14 6.53 37.28
N SER A 652 73.16 7.17 36.12
CA SER A 652 73.78 6.71 34.86
C SER A 652 74.60 7.84 34.23
N ARG A 653 75.80 7.52 33.75
CA ARG A 653 76.76 8.41 33.05
C ARG A 653 76.71 8.29 31.53
N ASP A 654 76.00 7.29 31.02
CA ASP A 654 75.89 6.90 29.61
C ASP A 654 74.46 7.08 29.07
N ASP A 655 73.81 8.20 29.43
CA ASP A 655 72.45 8.57 29.00
C ASP A 655 71.36 7.52 29.30
N GLY A 656 71.57 6.65 30.28
CA GLY A 656 70.61 5.66 30.78
C GLY A 656 70.85 4.22 30.35
N GLU A 657 71.99 3.88 29.73
CA GLU A 657 72.31 2.50 29.33
C GLU A 657 72.77 1.64 30.52
N THR A 658 73.66 2.15 31.38
CA THR A 658 74.08 1.49 32.62
C THR A 658 73.74 2.32 33.86
N TRP A 659 73.33 1.63 34.93
CA TRP A 659 72.83 2.26 36.15
C TRP A 659 73.57 1.75 37.39
N THR A 660 73.95 2.66 38.28
CA THR A 660 74.50 2.37 39.60
C THR A 660 73.55 2.90 40.66
N GLN A 661 73.19 2.05 41.62
CA GLN A 661 72.34 2.43 42.74
C GLN A 661 73.09 3.42 43.64
N VAL A 662 72.46 4.56 43.95
CA VAL A 662 72.97 5.53 44.92
C VAL A 662 72.23 5.38 46.25
N LYS A 663 72.86 5.83 47.32
CA LYS A 663 72.26 5.83 48.66
C LYS A 663 72.18 7.26 49.17
N ASP A 664 71.09 7.59 49.88
CA ASP A 664 70.90 8.90 50.50
C ASP A 664 72.16 9.37 51.23
N ASP A 665 72.46 10.66 51.07
CA ASP A 665 73.54 11.39 51.72
C ASP A 665 74.97 10.80 51.51
N LYS A 666 75.17 10.00 50.44
CA LYS A 666 76.50 9.52 50.05
C LYS A 666 76.84 9.78 48.58
N LEU A 667 77.93 10.54 48.38
CA LEU A 667 78.62 10.62 47.09
C LEU A 667 78.98 9.21 46.60
N THR A 668 78.47 8.87 45.43
CA THR A 668 78.64 7.55 44.80
C THR A 668 79.56 7.71 43.59
N ASP A 669 80.65 6.94 43.56
CA ASP A 669 81.57 6.92 42.41
C ASP A 669 80.97 6.09 41.27
N ILE A 670 80.95 6.70 40.09
CA ILE A 670 80.38 6.18 38.84
C ILE A 670 81.42 6.13 37.72
N SER A 671 82.71 6.31 38.05
CA SER A 671 83.84 6.24 37.09
C SER A 671 84.02 4.87 36.43
N SER A 672 83.42 3.81 37.00
CA SER A 672 83.39 2.47 36.42
C SER A 672 82.32 2.27 35.35
N GLN A 673 81.36 3.18 35.20
CA GLN A 673 80.42 3.19 34.08
C GLN A 673 81.11 3.70 32.80
N PRO A 674 80.64 3.29 31.61
CA PRO A 674 81.04 3.90 30.35
C PRO A 674 80.90 5.42 30.37
N GLU A 675 81.79 6.12 29.67
CA GLU A 675 81.78 7.57 29.59
C GLU A 675 80.83 8.04 28.48
N GLY A 676 79.70 8.64 28.86
CA GLY A 676 78.76 9.27 27.96
C GLY A 676 78.64 10.78 28.16
N ASN A 677 77.80 11.42 27.35
CA ASN A 677 77.65 12.87 27.28
C ASN A 677 76.47 13.44 28.09
N LYS A 678 75.76 12.60 28.88
CA LYS A 678 74.65 13.02 29.74
C LYS A 678 74.56 12.17 31.00
N LEU A 679 74.27 12.83 32.12
CA LEU A 679 73.95 12.19 33.39
C LEU A 679 72.43 12.07 33.56
N ARG A 680 71.96 10.86 33.87
CA ARG A 680 70.57 10.60 34.27
C ARG A 680 70.50 10.09 35.70
N VAL A 681 69.39 10.38 36.35
CA VAL A 681 69.01 9.78 37.63
C VAL A 681 67.63 9.15 37.52
N LYS A 682 67.34 8.11 38.30
CA LYS A 682 65.99 7.59 38.45
C LYS A 682 65.72 7.14 39.87
N ALA A 683 64.46 7.27 40.29
CA ALA A 683 63.94 6.72 41.53
C ALA A 683 63.03 5.53 41.19
N VAL A 684 63.23 4.39 41.84
CA VAL A 684 62.36 3.22 41.73
C VAL A 684 61.57 3.12 43.03
N LEU A 685 60.25 3.26 42.93
CA LEU A 685 59.33 3.12 44.06
C LEU A 685 59.15 1.63 44.41
N GLU A 686 58.65 1.32 45.61
CA GLU A 686 58.43 -0.08 46.04
C GLU A 686 57.49 -0.87 45.12
N ASN A 687 56.52 -0.20 44.49
CA ASN A 687 55.62 -0.80 43.50
C ASN A 687 56.28 -1.08 42.13
N GLY A 688 57.58 -0.83 42.00
CA GLY A 688 58.36 -1.04 40.78
C GLY A 688 58.27 0.07 39.74
N GLN A 689 57.51 1.15 39.98
CA GLN A 689 57.48 2.29 39.05
C GLN A 689 58.80 3.06 39.09
N GLU A 690 59.34 3.36 37.91
CA GLU A 690 60.54 4.18 37.76
C GLU A 690 60.19 5.63 37.37
N ILE A 691 60.66 6.59 38.15
CA ILE A 691 60.59 8.03 37.87
C ILE A 691 61.96 8.49 37.40
N HIS A 692 62.08 8.93 36.14
CA HIS A 692 63.35 9.31 35.52
C HIS A 692 63.54 10.83 35.49
N GLY A 693 64.75 11.29 35.84
CA GLY A 693 65.18 12.67 35.78
C GLY A 693 66.40 12.84 34.86
N LEU A 694 66.32 13.82 33.96
CA LEU A 694 67.40 14.22 33.06
C LEU A 694 68.14 15.44 33.62
N SER A 695 69.46 15.40 33.68
CA SER A 695 70.28 16.57 34.05
C SER A 695 71.32 16.87 32.97
N TYR A 696 71.16 18.03 32.32
CA TYR A 696 72.13 18.55 31.34
C TYR A 696 73.20 19.40 32.05
N ALA A 697 73.92 18.78 33.00
CA ALA A 697 75.10 19.37 33.61
C ALA A 697 76.35 18.99 32.79
N TRP A 698 77.07 19.99 32.29
CA TRP A 698 78.31 19.80 31.54
C TRP A 698 79.44 19.33 32.47
N ILE A 699 80.23 18.37 32.01
CA ILE A 699 81.64 18.17 32.40
C ILE A 699 82.45 18.26 31.10
#